data_AF-A0A1Y1XTR1-F1
#
_entry.id   AF-A0A1Y1XTR1-F1
#
_cell.length_a   1.000
_cell.length_b   1.000
_cell.length_c   1.000
_cell.angle_alpha   90.00
_cell.angle_beta   90.00
_cell.angle_gamma   90.00
#
_symmetry.space_group_name_H-M   'P 1'
#
loop_
_entity.id
_entity.type
_entity.pdbx_description
1 polymer ?
#
loop_
_entity_poly.entity_id
_entity_poly.type
_entity_poly.pdbx_seq_one_letter_code
_entity_poly.pdbx_strand_id
1 'polypeptide(L)'
;MASHIRMATRLLASRSTFALKSLSTPLVVRALPKPAFAPRFASRLVHTAKAPSKDVFTPLDSFPRRHNGSGDQAIGEMLKTVGVKSIDDLIAKTVPSSIRTGKALALDNGFPERELLKRLKDIASKNKVYRSYIGMGYTDTVVPNVILRNIMENPGWYTQYTPYQAEIAQGRLESLLNYQTMVTDLTGMEIANASLLDEGTAAGEAMVMCYAASRNKKKTPIEVMKTRAEGFGINVVVGNYKTFDFEAAKNEVSGVLIQYPANDGIVIDYKEFTDRIHGLGGQVVCATDLLALTMLKPPGEFGADIVLGNSQRFGVPLGYGGPHAAFFACTKDNARRMPGRIVGVSKDAAGKKALRLALQTREQHIRREKATSNICTAQALLANMAAMYAVYHGPEGVKQIAQRIHNFTSILSAGVRRAGHTIQNETFFDTLTIKVNGGSEGVIKKALDNGINLRRIDEATVGITLDETVTRKDLEDLLTVFSADGSVPDVAVLAAEAGVSEGKPAQNFPSSLARTSKYLEHDIFNKYHSETDMLRYIHHLQSKDLSLTHSMIPLGSCTMKLNATTEMIPVTWPEFGNIHPFAPADQVEGYKIMLDELAEDLAVVTGFDEVSLQPNSGAQGEYAGLRTIKAYHESRGEGQRDVCLIPISAHGTNPASAAMAGMKVVIVNCKPNGNLDLDDLKAKAEKHKEKLAAVMVTYPSTFGVFEDGIKDLCEIIHTNGGQVYMDGANMNAQIGICSPGDIGADVCHLNLHKTFCIPHGGGGPGMGPIGVKSHLAPFLPGHPLVKTGGDKAIGPISAAPFGSSSILPISWAYVKLMGAKGITEATHQAILNANYMRSRLENHYKVLYTNENGMCAHEFILDIRPFGETAGIEAIDVAKRLQDYGFHSPTMSWPVANTLMIEPTESESKAELDRFCDAMISIREEIRAVEEGKQPKVDNVLKNSPHPLDRLMANEWTHPYSREQAAYPKAWLKERKFWPTVSRIDDAYGDRNLICSCPPVSDYEFCDLELIVPLRKSNLRPIPILVLILAIPLVTLTSRWFWNRIRLMPRNLELNHNRGFGGLYKRSKGCRVTRNLLNMSYDPSVSLNDGHQYDPTSTSTPTYNSNPRVDHDRTKLVQKQVDEVVNIMQDNINSVLDRGEKMENLNSKASDLEMGSRQFKRGAHGVRKKMWWKNMKMRFAILAVILLILLCIIVPIIVKSKSNHTSAPSPSPTLTPTPSPSPTA
;
A
#
# COMPACT_ATOMS: atom_id res chain seq x y z
N MET A 1 -20.57 14.60 43.79
CA MET A 1 -20.99 15.12 45.11
C MET A 1 -20.25 14.37 46.22
N ALA A 2 -20.38 14.80 47.48
CA ALA A 2 -19.48 14.39 48.58
C ALA A 2 -20.21 13.62 49.70
N SER A 3 -19.43 13.06 50.64
CA SER A 3 -19.81 12.63 52.01
C SER A 3 -20.64 11.31 52.11
N HIS A 4 -20.62 10.52 53.19
CA HIS A 4 -19.79 10.52 54.42
C HIS A 4 -19.90 9.18 55.23
N ILE A 5 -18.93 8.92 56.13
CA ILE A 5 -19.07 8.19 57.44
C ILE A 5 -19.37 6.66 57.43
N ARG A 6 -19.16 5.87 58.51
CA ARG A 6 -17.93 5.51 59.29
C ARG A 6 -18.28 4.39 60.32
N MET A 7 -17.37 3.42 60.59
CA MET A 7 -17.19 2.61 61.84
C MET A 7 -18.42 1.94 62.53
N ALA A 8 -18.48 0.60 62.63
CA ALA A 8 -18.07 -0.24 63.80
C ALA A 8 -19.16 -0.37 64.93
N THR A 9 -19.20 -1.34 65.87
CA THR A 9 -18.18 -2.30 66.39
C THR A 9 -18.84 -3.51 67.15
N ARG A 10 -18.21 -4.71 67.11
CA ARG A 10 -17.92 -5.66 68.24
C ARG A 10 -19.01 -6.22 69.23
N LEU A 11 -19.08 -7.57 69.37
CA LEU A 11 -18.74 -8.44 70.56
C LEU A 11 -19.66 -9.66 70.84
N LEU A 12 -19.02 -10.85 71.03
CA LEU A 12 -19.28 -11.97 71.99
C LEU A 12 -20.65 -12.69 72.11
N ALA A 13 -20.79 -13.92 72.66
CA ALA A 13 -19.92 -15.13 72.73
C ALA A 13 -20.63 -16.33 73.46
N SER A 14 -20.08 -17.54 73.32
CA SER A 14 -20.31 -18.76 74.17
C SER A 14 -21.67 -19.49 73.99
N ARG A 15 -21.85 -20.80 74.22
CA ARG A 15 -20.99 -21.98 74.59
C ARG A 15 -21.85 -23.28 74.41
N SER A 16 -21.36 -24.53 74.22
CA SER A 16 -20.01 -25.04 73.87
C SER A 16 -20.14 -26.14 72.77
N THR A 17 -19.89 -27.47 72.81
CA THR A 17 -19.29 -28.48 73.74
C THR A 17 -18.86 -29.74 72.96
N PHE A 18 -17.60 -30.19 73.11
CA PHE A 18 -17.03 -31.56 72.90
C PHE A 18 -17.25 -32.32 71.56
N ALA A 19 -16.27 -33.03 70.96
CA ALA A 19 -14.81 -33.08 71.16
C ALA A 19 -14.04 -33.78 69.99
N LEU A 20 -12.89 -33.18 69.59
CA LEU A 20 -11.55 -33.75 69.32
C LEU A 20 -11.40 -35.22 68.83
N LYS A 21 -10.55 -35.58 67.85
CA LYS A 21 -9.22 -35.09 67.35
C LYS A 21 -9.08 -35.33 65.82
N SER A 22 -8.16 -34.75 65.04
CA SER A 22 -7.12 -33.70 65.20
C SER A 22 -6.75 -33.16 63.80
N LEU A 23 -6.81 -31.85 63.53
CA LEU A 23 -5.69 -30.87 63.53
C LEU A 23 -4.63 -31.06 62.40
N SER A 24 -4.12 -30.02 61.72
CA SER A 24 -4.25 -28.56 61.91
C SER A 24 -4.13 -27.74 60.62
N THR A 25 -4.60 -26.49 60.65
CA THR A 25 -4.75 -25.53 59.54
C THR A 25 -3.49 -24.69 59.19
N PRO A 26 -3.45 -24.02 58.02
CA PRO A 26 -2.26 -23.30 57.50
C PRO A 26 -2.19 -21.81 57.89
N LEU A 27 -0.99 -21.20 57.88
CA LEU A 27 -0.81 -19.73 57.85
C LEU A 27 0.61 -19.26 57.41
N VAL A 28 0.66 -18.19 56.59
CA VAL A 28 1.70 -17.12 56.40
C VAL A 28 3.22 -17.42 56.53
N VAL A 29 3.94 -17.18 55.41
CA VAL A 29 5.36 -16.73 55.26
C VAL A 29 5.38 -15.95 53.92
N ARG A 30 5.71 -14.66 53.72
CA ARG A 30 6.68 -13.64 54.21
C ARG A 30 8.14 -13.86 53.74
N ALA A 31 8.73 -12.86 53.08
CA ALA A 31 9.84 -13.03 52.13
C ALA A 31 11.27 -13.04 52.70
N LEU A 32 12.24 -13.29 51.80
CA LEU A 32 13.73 -13.24 51.90
C LEU A 32 14.43 -14.55 52.34
N PRO A 33 15.69 -14.82 51.91
CA PRO A 33 16.50 -14.21 50.84
C PRO A 33 17.01 -15.22 49.78
N LYS A 34 17.71 -14.74 48.74
CA LYS A 34 18.44 -15.60 47.77
C LYS A 34 19.73 -16.18 48.40
N PRO A 35 20.07 -17.47 48.18
CA PRO A 35 21.44 -17.95 48.34
C PRO A 35 22.30 -17.52 47.15
N ALA A 36 23.55 -17.12 47.40
CA ALA A 36 24.51 -16.83 46.34
C ALA A 36 25.23 -18.10 45.88
N PHE A 37 25.55 -18.20 44.59
CA PHE A 37 26.50 -19.18 44.06
C PHE A 37 27.59 -18.46 43.26
N ALA A 38 28.85 -18.71 43.63
CA ALA A 38 30.02 -18.13 42.99
C ALA A 38 30.35 -18.84 41.67
N PRO A 39 30.94 -18.14 40.68
CA PRO A 39 31.27 -18.72 39.39
C PRO A 39 32.40 -19.74 39.51
N ARG A 40 32.20 -20.95 38.98
CA ARG A 40 33.30 -21.88 38.67
C ARG A 40 33.62 -21.80 37.18
N PHE A 41 34.91 -21.75 36.88
CA PHE A 41 35.42 -21.78 35.51
C PHE A 41 34.95 -23.05 34.78
N ALA A 42 34.38 -22.88 33.59
CA ALA A 42 34.16 -23.97 32.64
C ALA A 42 35.28 -23.93 31.58
N SER A 43 36.07 -25.00 31.50
CA SER A 43 37.13 -25.14 30.51
C SER A 43 36.57 -25.50 29.12
N ARG A 44 37.35 -25.22 28.07
CA ARG A 44 37.02 -25.63 26.70
C ARG A 44 36.90 -27.16 26.63
N LEU A 45 35.76 -27.65 26.17
CA LEU A 45 35.60 -29.02 25.68
C LEU A 45 34.95 -29.00 24.31
N VAL A 46 35.67 -29.49 23.31
CA VAL A 46 35.12 -29.67 21.96
C VAL A 46 34.24 -30.92 22.00
N HIS A 47 32.95 -30.75 21.75
CA HIS A 47 32.01 -31.85 21.60
C HIS A 47 31.36 -31.81 20.22
N THR A 48 31.72 -32.79 19.41
CA THR A 48 30.94 -33.23 18.25
C THR A 48 29.62 -33.81 18.74
N ALA A 49 28.66 -32.94 19.02
CA ALA A 49 27.34 -33.34 19.48
C ALA A 49 26.68 -34.23 18.41
N LYS A 50 26.42 -35.49 18.75
CA LYS A 50 25.34 -36.24 18.07
C LYS A 50 24.07 -35.40 18.22
N ALA A 51 23.33 -35.22 17.12
CA ALA A 51 22.02 -34.59 17.20
C ALA A 51 21.19 -35.28 18.30
N PRO A 52 20.58 -34.54 19.25
CA PRO A 52 19.75 -35.15 20.27
C PRO A 52 18.64 -35.92 19.58
N SER A 53 18.38 -37.15 20.02
CA SER A 53 17.21 -37.91 19.59
C SER A 53 15.98 -37.06 19.90
N LYS A 54 15.31 -36.55 18.87
CA LYS A 54 14.06 -35.81 19.04
C LYS A 54 13.11 -36.69 19.84
N ASP A 55 12.57 -36.15 20.93
CA ASP A 55 11.56 -36.84 21.72
C ASP A 55 10.40 -37.21 20.80
N VAL A 56 9.80 -38.39 21.01
CA VAL A 56 8.67 -38.89 20.22
C VAL A 56 7.45 -37.96 20.30
N PHE A 57 7.39 -37.13 21.34
CA PHE A 57 6.37 -36.09 21.54
C PHE A 57 6.75 -34.71 20.97
N THR A 58 7.90 -34.56 20.30
CA THR A 58 8.31 -33.28 19.68
C THR A 58 7.36 -32.90 18.55
N PRO A 59 6.70 -31.72 18.59
CA PRO A 59 5.85 -31.26 17.49
C PRO A 59 6.60 -31.17 16.16
N LEU A 60 5.97 -31.65 15.09
CA LEU A 60 6.55 -31.68 13.75
C LEU A 60 6.18 -30.45 12.91
N ASP A 61 5.08 -29.77 13.26
CA ASP A 61 4.55 -28.53 12.68
C ASP A 61 5.11 -27.26 13.37
N SER A 62 6.41 -27.24 13.66
CA SER A 62 7.10 -26.02 14.09
C SER A 62 7.28 -25.04 12.93
N PHE A 63 7.02 -23.76 13.19
CA PHE A 63 6.94 -22.70 12.18
C PHE A 63 8.28 -22.07 11.72
N PRO A 64 9.34 -21.90 12.55
CA PRO A 64 10.56 -21.21 12.10
C PRO A 64 11.26 -21.84 10.88
N ARG A 65 11.09 -23.15 10.67
CA ARG A 65 11.57 -23.90 9.47
C ARG A 65 10.67 -23.76 8.23
N ARG A 66 9.63 -22.93 8.31
CA ARG A 66 8.73 -22.50 7.23
C ARG A 66 8.93 -21.03 6.92
N HIS A 67 9.08 -20.23 7.98
CA HIS A 67 9.33 -18.79 7.88
C HIS A 67 10.70 -18.45 7.35
N ASN A 68 11.75 -19.17 7.79
CA ASN A 68 13.12 -18.95 7.34
C ASN A 68 13.41 -19.81 6.11
N GLY A 69 13.87 -19.18 5.02
CA GLY A 69 14.02 -19.84 3.72
C GLY A 69 15.22 -20.77 3.58
N SER A 70 16.20 -20.68 4.49
CA SER A 70 17.44 -21.46 4.45
C SER A 70 17.62 -22.34 5.69
N GLY A 71 17.92 -23.63 5.45
CA GLY A 71 18.28 -24.60 6.49
C GLY A 71 19.79 -24.71 6.73
N ASP A 72 20.18 -25.43 7.79
CA ASP A 72 21.54 -25.51 8.33
C ASP A 72 22.65 -25.74 7.30
N GLN A 73 22.45 -26.58 6.28
CA GLN A 73 23.43 -26.79 5.22
C GLN A 73 23.64 -25.53 4.39
N ALA A 74 22.56 -24.89 3.91
CA ALA A 74 22.63 -23.67 3.12
C ALA A 74 23.24 -22.52 3.93
N ILE A 75 22.89 -22.40 5.21
CA ILE A 75 23.54 -21.48 6.16
C ILE A 75 25.06 -21.74 6.22
N GLY A 76 25.47 -23.00 6.40
CA GLY A 76 26.88 -23.42 6.41
C GLY A 76 27.62 -23.30 5.07
N GLU A 77 26.91 -23.09 3.97
CA GLU A 77 27.48 -22.71 2.67
C GLU A 77 27.62 -21.19 2.55
N MET A 78 26.56 -20.43 2.87
CA MET A 78 26.55 -18.97 2.81
C MET A 78 27.60 -18.34 3.73
N LEU A 79 27.76 -18.85 4.96
CA LEU A 79 28.81 -18.41 5.90
C LEU A 79 30.23 -18.54 5.32
N LYS A 80 30.50 -19.59 4.53
CA LYS A 80 31.81 -19.77 3.86
C LYS A 80 32.04 -18.72 2.78
N THR A 81 31.01 -18.40 1.99
CA THR A 81 31.07 -17.33 0.97
C THR A 81 31.26 -15.95 1.59
N VAL A 82 30.69 -15.69 2.77
CA VAL A 82 30.87 -14.44 3.53
C VAL A 82 32.22 -14.41 4.29
N GLY A 83 32.97 -15.51 4.34
CA GLY A 83 34.28 -15.56 5.00
C GLY A 83 34.23 -15.61 6.53
N VAL A 84 33.13 -16.10 7.10
CA VAL A 84 32.86 -16.15 8.55
C VAL A 84 32.72 -17.59 9.06
N LYS A 85 33.02 -17.80 10.35
CA LYS A 85 33.10 -19.13 10.98
C LYS A 85 31.77 -19.66 11.50
N SER A 86 30.84 -18.77 11.84
CA SER A 86 29.51 -19.07 12.39
C SER A 86 28.60 -17.85 12.24
N ILE A 87 27.30 -18.02 12.53
CA ILE A 87 26.38 -16.88 12.72
C ILE A 87 26.93 -15.93 13.79
N ASP A 88 27.42 -16.43 14.93
CA ASP A 88 27.94 -15.58 16.00
C ASP A 88 29.16 -14.74 15.57
N ASP A 89 30.03 -15.29 14.71
CA ASP A 89 31.17 -14.58 14.11
C ASP A 89 30.71 -13.51 13.11
N LEU A 90 29.61 -13.75 12.37
CA LEU A 90 28.98 -12.71 11.54
C LEU A 90 28.37 -11.60 12.40
N ILE A 91 27.53 -11.93 13.38
CA ILE A 91 26.87 -10.95 14.24
C ILE A 91 27.90 -10.15 15.07
N ALA A 92 29.00 -10.77 15.51
CA ALA A 92 30.09 -10.08 16.19
C ALA A 92 30.91 -9.14 15.28
N LYS A 93 30.91 -9.36 13.96
CA LYS A 93 31.52 -8.46 12.96
C LYS A 93 30.54 -7.40 12.45
N THR A 94 29.24 -7.68 12.47
CA THR A 94 28.18 -6.78 11.98
C THR A 94 27.69 -5.79 13.03
N VAL A 95 27.40 -6.26 14.26
CA VAL A 95 26.66 -5.49 15.28
C VAL A 95 27.59 -5.05 16.43
N PRO A 96 27.68 -3.74 16.74
CA PRO A 96 28.55 -3.19 17.79
C PRO A 96 28.48 -3.93 19.13
N SER A 97 29.65 -4.13 19.76
CA SER A 97 29.72 -4.79 21.09
C SER A 97 29.04 -4.00 22.20
N SER A 98 28.90 -2.67 22.04
CA SER A 98 28.29 -1.73 22.99
C SER A 98 26.76 -1.82 23.10
N ILE A 99 26.08 -2.41 22.10
CA ILE A 99 24.60 -2.45 22.03
C ILE A 99 24.00 -3.85 22.12
N ARG A 100 24.80 -4.90 21.92
CA ARG A 100 24.31 -6.29 22.00
C ARG A 100 23.90 -6.61 23.44
N THR A 101 22.66 -7.05 23.65
CA THR A 101 22.14 -7.30 25.02
C THR A 101 22.80 -8.49 25.69
N GLY A 102 23.17 -9.52 24.91
CA GLY A 102 23.63 -10.82 25.41
C GLY A 102 22.56 -11.60 26.19
N LYS A 103 21.29 -11.17 26.13
CA LYS A 103 20.15 -11.77 26.82
C LYS A 103 19.21 -12.39 25.79
N ALA A 104 18.66 -13.56 26.08
CA ALA A 104 17.51 -14.07 25.33
C ALA A 104 16.28 -13.16 25.57
N LEU A 105 15.42 -13.03 24.56
CA LEU A 105 14.13 -12.34 24.69
C LEU A 105 13.25 -13.04 25.74
N ALA A 106 12.53 -12.25 26.54
CA ALA A 106 11.59 -12.75 27.55
C ALA A 106 10.22 -13.12 26.94
N LEU A 107 10.24 -13.86 25.83
CA LEU A 107 9.06 -14.38 25.13
C LEU A 107 8.94 -15.89 25.37
N ASP A 108 7.73 -16.42 25.17
CA ASP A 108 7.48 -17.86 25.20
C ASP A 108 8.24 -18.64 24.10
N ASN A 109 8.22 -19.97 24.23
CA ASN A 109 8.60 -20.86 23.13
C ASN A 109 7.56 -20.80 22.01
N GLY A 110 8.00 -20.89 20.76
CA GLY A 110 7.12 -20.85 19.59
C GLY A 110 6.12 -22.01 19.57
N PHE A 111 4.84 -21.69 19.40
CA PHE A 111 3.76 -22.66 19.30
C PHE A 111 3.81 -23.44 17.96
N PRO A 112 3.41 -24.73 17.94
CA PRO A 112 3.11 -25.43 16.70
C PRO A 112 1.95 -24.76 15.95
N GLU A 113 2.00 -24.74 14.61
CA GLU A 113 1.05 -24.00 13.77
C GLU A 113 -0.42 -24.35 14.07
N ARG A 114 -0.72 -25.64 14.22
CA ARG A 114 -2.07 -26.13 14.54
C ARG A 114 -2.55 -25.71 15.93
N GLU A 115 -1.65 -25.66 16.90
CA GLU A 115 -1.96 -25.37 18.30
C GLU A 115 -2.17 -23.87 18.51
N LEU A 116 -1.44 -23.03 17.79
CA LEU A 116 -1.68 -21.59 17.83
C LEU A 116 -3.02 -21.21 17.18
N LEU A 117 -3.38 -21.78 16.03
CA LEU A 117 -4.69 -21.53 15.43
C LEU A 117 -5.84 -21.93 16.37
N LYS A 118 -5.68 -23.03 17.11
CA LYS A 118 -6.65 -23.40 18.16
C LYS A 118 -6.67 -22.36 19.29
N ARG A 119 -5.52 -21.98 19.86
CA ARG A 119 -5.41 -20.96 20.91
C ARG A 119 -6.04 -19.63 20.50
N LEU A 120 -5.79 -19.19 19.26
CA LEU A 120 -6.34 -17.96 18.72
C LEU A 120 -7.85 -18.06 18.49
N LYS A 121 -8.38 -19.22 18.09
CA LYS A 121 -9.84 -19.42 18.00
C LYS A 121 -10.50 -19.49 19.38
N ASP A 122 -9.86 -20.12 20.36
CA ASP A 122 -10.31 -20.11 21.76
C ASP A 122 -10.37 -18.66 22.29
N ILE A 123 -9.37 -17.81 21.99
CA ILE A 123 -9.37 -16.38 22.31
C ILE A 123 -10.48 -15.62 21.55
N ALA A 124 -10.56 -15.78 20.23
CA ALA A 124 -11.52 -15.10 19.37
C ALA A 124 -12.97 -15.42 19.76
N SER A 125 -13.26 -16.65 20.21
CA SER A 125 -14.60 -17.08 20.66
C SER A 125 -15.18 -16.30 21.85
N LYS A 126 -14.35 -15.49 22.53
CA LYS A 126 -14.75 -14.56 23.59
C LYS A 126 -15.33 -13.24 23.06
N ASN A 127 -15.13 -12.92 21.79
CA ASN A 127 -15.78 -11.77 21.16
C ASN A 127 -17.24 -12.12 20.82
N LYS A 128 -18.16 -11.20 21.08
CA LYS A 128 -19.59 -11.36 20.80
C LYS A 128 -19.93 -10.62 19.50
N VAL A 129 -20.14 -11.35 18.42
CA VAL A 129 -20.56 -10.78 17.13
C VAL A 129 -22.02 -10.34 17.23
N TYR A 130 -22.26 -9.06 17.54
CA TYR A 130 -23.58 -8.45 17.69
C TYR A 130 -23.93 -7.57 16.48
N ARG A 131 -25.22 -7.55 16.11
CA ARG A 131 -25.78 -6.70 15.04
C ARG A 131 -25.64 -5.23 15.45
N SER A 132 -24.75 -4.48 14.80
CA SER A 132 -24.21 -3.23 15.37
C SER A 132 -24.61 -1.97 14.60
N TYR A 133 -25.83 -1.51 14.85
CA TYR A 133 -26.44 -0.32 14.21
C TYR A 133 -25.98 1.00 14.84
N ILE A 134 -24.72 1.08 15.24
CA ILE A 134 -24.11 2.26 15.90
C ILE A 134 -23.81 3.36 14.87
N GLY A 135 -23.43 2.99 13.65
CA GLY A 135 -23.02 3.92 12.60
C GLY A 135 -21.68 4.59 12.91
N MET A 136 -21.65 5.92 12.89
CA MET A 136 -20.47 6.74 13.21
C MET A 136 -19.25 6.48 12.29
N GLY A 137 -19.49 6.30 10.98
CA GLY A 137 -18.46 6.03 9.97
C GLY A 137 -18.14 4.55 9.72
N TYR A 138 -18.89 3.64 10.35
CA TYR A 138 -18.74 2.19 10.24
C TYR A 138 -20.13 1.50 10.23
N THR A 139 -20.39 0.62 9.26
CA THR A 139 -21.65 -0.13 9.10
C THR A 139 -21.38 -1.52 8.55
N ASP A 140 -22.14 -2.56 8.89
CA ASP A 140 -21.84 -3.89 8.33
C ASP A 140 -22.17 -3.97 6.82
N THR A 141 -21.55 -4.90 6.10
CA THR A 141 -21.67 -5.04 4.64
C THR A 141 -21.52 -6.48 4.19
N VAL A 142 -22.25 -6.88 3.16
CA VAL A 142 -22.20 -8.20 2.55
C VAL A 142 -20.99 -8.25 1.61
N VAL A 143 -19.81 -8.47 2.19
CA VAL A 143 -18.56 -8.69 1.44
C VAL A 143 -18.76 -9.82 0.42
N PRO A 144 -18.67 -9.56 -0.91
CA PRO A 144 -18.90 -10.59 -1.90
C PRO A 144 -17.84 -11.69 -1.79
N ASN A 145 -18.26 -12.95 -1.61
CA ASN A 145 -17.35 -14.08 -1.37
C ASN A 145 -16.28 -14.25 -2.47
N VAL A 146 -16.59 -13.88 -3.71
CA VAL A 146 -15.63 -13.88 -4.83
C VAL A 146 -14.51 -12.84 -4.63
N ILE A 147 -14.79 -11.69 -4.01
CA ILE A 147 -13.81 -10.64 -3.69
C ILE A 147 -13.00 -11.06 -2.45
N LEU A 148 -13.68 -11.53 -1.39
CA LEU A 148 -13.04 -12.02 -0.16
C LEU A 148 -11.99 -13.08 -0.49
N ARG A 149 -12.40 -14.15 -1.19
CA ARG A 149 -11.55 -15.29 -1.49
C ARG A 149 -10.44 -14.99 -2.50
N ASN A 150 -10.73 -14.19 -3.54
CA ASN A 150 -9.79 -14.02 -4.66
C ASN A 150 -8.98 -12.71 -4.59
N ILE A 151 -9.18 -11.86 -3.58
CA ILE A 151 -8.34 -10.68 -3.28
C ILE A 151 -7.81 -10.73 -1.85
N MET A 152 -8.68 -10.68 -0.83
CA MET A 152 -8.25 -10.59 0.58
C MET A 152 -7.51 -11.85 1.04
N GLU A 153 -7.97 -13.02 0.62
CA GLU A 153 -7.36 -14.32 0.95
C GLU A 153 -6.35 -14.80 -0.12
N ASN A 154 -6.07 -13.98 -1.15
CA ASN A 154 -5.21 -14.36 -2.29
C ASN A 154 -3.82 -13.71 -2.20
N PRO A 155 -2.72 -14.48 -2.01
CA PRO A 155 -1.37 -13.93 -1.93
C PRO A 155 -0.90 -13.28 -3.24
N GLY A 156 -1.55 -13.57 -4.37
CA GLY A 156 -1.34 -12.86 -5.63
C GLY A 156 -1.85 -11.41 -5.67
N TRP A 157 -2.58 -10.97 -4.63
CA TRP A 157 -3.02 -9.59 -4.45
C TRP A 157 -2.41 -8.91 -3.21
N TYR A 158 -2.19 -9.66 -2.12
CA TYR A 158 -1.74 -9.07 -0.86
C TYR A 158 -0.21 -9.05 -0.65
N THR A 159 0.59 -9.84 -1.36
CA THR A 159 2.05 -9.94 -1.07
C THR A 159 2.91 -8.91 -1.81
N GLN A 160 2.45 -8.36 -2.93
CA GLN A 160 3.12 -7.25 -3.60
C GLN A 160 3.02 -5.95 -2.78
N TYR A 161 3.94 -5.00 -2.99
CA TYR A 161 3.89 -3.67 -2.37
C TYR A 161 3.56 -2.56 -3.39
N THR A 162 3.72 -1.30 -2.98
CA THR A 162 3.50 -0.09 -3.79
C THR A 162 3.99 -0.25 -5.24
N PRO A 163 3.21 0.12 -6.28
CA PRO A 163 3.54 -0.12 -7.69
C PRO A 163 4.63 0.83 -8.22
N TYR A 164 5.85 0.72 -7.67
CA TYR A 164 7.03 1.46 -8.12
C TYR A 164 7.53 0.98 -9.51
N GLN A 165 7.41 -0.31 -9.80
CA GLN A 165 7.71 -0.90 -11.11
C GLN A 165 6.40 -1.15 -11.86
N ALA A 166 5.86 -0.08 -12.45
CA ALA A 166 4.50 -0.06 -12.98
C ALA A 166 4.25 -1.06 -14.13
N GLU A 167 5.26 -1.44 -14.92
CA GLU A 167 5.12 -2.39 -16.05
C GLU A 167 4.80 -3.84 -15.62
N ILE A 168 5.08 -4.15 -14.35
CA ILE A 168 4.80 -5.43 -13.66
C ILE A 168 3.79 -5.22 -12.50
N ALA A 169 2.96 -4.19 -12.63
CA ALA A 169 1.96 -3.79 -11.64
C ALA A 169 0.68 -3.18 -12.26
N GLN A 170 0.43 -3.42 -13.56
CA GLN A 170 -0.70 -2.81 -14.26
C GLN A 170 -2.06 -3.27 -13.70
N GLY A 171 -2.14 -4.43 -13.06
CA GLY A 171 -3.38 -4.97 -12.48
C GLY A 171 -3.85 -4.16 -11.29
N ARG A 172 -3.00 -4.01 -10.27
CA ARG A 172 -3.35 -3.16 -9.11
C ARG A 172 -3.43 -1.68 -9.46
N LEU A 173 -2.71 -1.21 -10.48
CA LEU A 173 -2.87 0.16 -10.99
C LEU A 173 -4.23 0.37 -11.67
N GLU A 174 -4.72 -0.59 -12.46
CA GLU A 174 -6.04 -0.54 -13.09
C GLU A 174 -7.16 -0.57 -12.02
N SER A 175 -7.05 -1.46 -11.04
CA SER A 175 -7.99 -1.53 -9.92
C SER A 175 -8.02 -0.25 -9.07
N LEU A 176 -6.86 0.40 -8.84
CA LEU A 176 -6.81 1.70 -8.16
C LEU A 176 -7.31 2.86 -9.04
N LEU A 177 -7.24 2.75 -10.37
CA LEU A 177 -7.89 3.72 -11.28
C LEU A 177 -9.42 3.54 -11.28
N ASN A 178 -9.91 2.30 -11.19
CA ASN A 178 -11.33 2.01 -10.97
C ASN A 178 -11.81 2.61 -9.65
N TYR A 179 -11.04 2.48 -8.55
CA TYR A 179 -11.33 3.13 -7.27
C TYR A 179 -11.43 4.66 -7.41
N GLN A 180 -10.44 5.30 -8.05
CA GLN A 180 -10.47 6.74 -8.26
C GLN A 180 -11.69 7.18 -9.08
N THR A 181 -12.03 6.45 -10.14
CA THR A 181 -13.19 6.73 -11.00
C THR A 181 -14.51 6.57 -10.26
N MET A 182 -14.65 5.49 -9.49
CA MET A 182 -15.79 5.26 -8.61
C MET A 182 -15.98 6.42 -7.62
N VAL A 183 -14.89 6.91 -7.02
CA VAL A 183 -14.93 8.06 -6.10
C VAL A 183 -15.30 9.36 -6.84
N THR A 184 -14.70 9.67 -7.99
CA THR A 184 -15.03 10.89 -8.76
C THR A 184 -16.48 10.90 -9.19
N ASP A 185 -16.97 9.79 -9.75
CA ASP A 185 -18.35 9.65 -10.22
C ASP A 185 -19.36 9.78 -9.07
N LEU A 186 -19.11 9.11 -7.94
CA LEU A 186 -20.04 9.16 -6.81
C LEU A 186 -20.00 10.52 -6.09
N THR A 187 -18.83 11.18 -5.96
CA THR A 187 -18.71 12.48 -5.27
C THR A 187 -18.99 13.70 -6.14
N GLY A 188 -19.03 13.54 -7.47
CA GLY A 188 -19.17 14.65 -8.43
C GLY A 188 -17.90 15.49 -8.57
N MET A 189 -16.73 14.93 -8.26
CA MET A 189 -15.44 15.64 -8.19
C MET A 189 -14.52 15.26 -9.36
N GLU A 190 -13.58 16.14 -9.70
CA GLU A 190 -12.73 15.96 -10.90
C GLU A 190 -11.60 14.95 -10.74
N ILE A 191 -10.98 14.84 -9.56
CA ILE A 191 -9.82 13.98 -9.30
C ILE A 191 -9.92 13.37 -7.90
N ALA A 192 -9.66 12.06 -7.79
CA ALA A 192 -9.54 11.33 -6.53
C ALA A 192 -8.14 10.71 -6.36
N ASN A 193 -7.80 10.33 -5.13
CA ASN A 193 -6.52 9.70 -4.79
C ASN A 193 -6.63 8.16 -4.62
N ALA A 194 -5.47 7.49 -4.58
CA ALA A 194 -5.35 6.04 -4.37
C ALA A 194 -5.33 5.68 -2.86
N SER A 195 -6.36 6.12 -2.13
CA SER A 195 -6.63 5.96 -0.69
C SER A 195 -5.80 6.77 0.31
N LEU A 196 -6.44 7.07 1.45
CA LEU A 196 -5.85 7.49 2.73
C LEU A 196 -6.18 6.46 3.83
N LEU A 197 -5.69 6.69 5.06
CA LEU A 197 -5.66 5.70 6.14
C LEU A 197 -7.01 5.45 6.83
N ASP A 198 -7.75 6.52 7.14
CA ASP A 198 -9.11 6.49 7.71
C ASP A 198 -9.80 7.87 7.51
N GLU A 199 -11.09 7.99 7.81
CA GLU A 199 -11.85 9.24 7.60
C GLU A 199 -11.33 10.42 8.43
N GLY A 200 -10.93 10.18 9.69
CA GLY A 200 -10.43 11.23 10.58
C GLY A 200 -9.08 11.81 10.14
N THR A 201 -8.18 10.96 9.65
CA THR A 201 -6.91 11.37 9.05
C THR A 201 -7.11 12.05 7.71
N ALA A 202 -8.05 11.57 6.87
CA ALA A 202 -8.43 12.23 5.62
C ALA A 202 -8.97 13.66 5.84
N ALA A 203 -9.86 13.84 6.82
CA ALA A 203 -10.33 15.15 7.24
C ALA A 203 -9.19 16.04 7.78
N GLY A 204 -8.23 15.43 8.48
CA GLY A 204 -6.96 16.06 8.87
C GLY A 204 -6.12 16.55 7.68
N GLU A 205 -6.01 15.79 6.58
CA GLU A 205 -5.33 16.26 5.36
C GLU A 205 -6.09 17.41 4.70
N ALA A 206 -7.42 17.33 4.62
CA ALA A 206 -8.25 18.35 3.97
C ALA A 206 -8.08 19.74 4.63
N MET A 207 -8.05 19.78 5.96
CA MET A 207 -7.73 21.01 6.71
C MET A 207 -6.36 21.59 6.32
N VAL A 208 -5.31 20.77 6.30
CA VAL A 208 -3.94 21.21 5.95
C VAL A 208 -3.90 21.69 4.50
N MET A 209 -4.64 21.03 3.61
CA MET A 209 -4.77 21.37 2.20
C MET A 209 -5.47 22.72 1.97
N CYS A 210 -6.59 22.98 2.66
CA CYS A 210 -7.26 24.29 2.64
C CYS A 210 -6.40 25.40 3.26
N TYR A 211 -5.71 25.12 4.37
CA TYR A 211 -4.75 26.05 4.98
C TYR A 211 -3.56 26.37 4.05
N ALA A 212 -3.12 25.41 3.23
CA ALA A 212 -2.09 25.58 2.19
C ALA A 212 -2.62 26.15 0.86
N ALA A 213 -3.94 26.34 0.71
CA ALA A 213 -4.57 27.03 -0.42
C ALA A 213 -4.91 28.49 -0.07
N SER A 214 -5.35 28.74 1.17
CA SER A 214 -5.82 30.06 1.61
C SER A 214 -4.74 31.13 1.66
N ARG A 215 -5.14 32.37 1.33
CA ARG A 215 -4.35 33.59 1.61
C ARG A 215 -4.49 34.05 3.07
N ASN A 216 -5.58 33.66 3.72
CA ASN A 216 -5.97 34.04 5.08
C ASN A 216 -5.87 32.84 6.03
N LYS A 217 -4.88 32.88 6.93
CA LYS A 217 -4.44 31.72 7.74
C LYS A 217 -5.18 31.64 9.08
N LYS A 218 -6.34 30.94 9.17
CA LYS A 218 -7.01 30.50 10.43
C LYS A 218 -8.27 29.63 10.21
N LYS A 219 -8.82 29.10 11.33
CA LYS A 219 -10.13 28.41 11.57
C LYS A 219 -10.51 27.21 10.67
N THR A 220 -10.63 25.99 11.25
CA THR A 220 -11.21 24.75 10.66
C THR A 220 -11.61 23.71 11.74
N PRO A 221 -12.76 22.97 11.70
CA PRO A 221 -13.31 22.16 12.84
C PRO A 221 -12.81 20.68 13.05
N ILE A 222 -13.33 19.98 14.08
CA ILE A 222 -13.30 18.51 14.42
C ILE A 222 -12.06 17.94 15.19
N GLU A 223 -12.22 16.82 15.94
CA GLU A 223 -11.29 16.28 16.97
C GLU A 223 -9.95 15.69 16.48
N VAL A 224 -9.91 14.70 15.56
CA VAL A 224 -8.63 14.23 14.98
C VAL A 224 -7.93 15.39 14.24
N MET A 225 -8.74 16.31 13.70
CA MET A 225 -8.29 17.58 13.17
C MET A 225 -7.75 18.53 14.25
N LYS A 226 -8.23 18.56 15.51
CA LYS A 226 -7.57 19.29 16.63
C LYS A 226 -6.16 18.77 16.85
N THR A 227 -5.99 17.45 16.97
CA THR A 227 -4.67 16.84 17.12
C THR A 227 -3.75 17.30 15.98
N ARG A 228 -4.22 17.27 14.72
CA ARG A 228 -3.43 17.73 13.58
C ARG A 228 -3.22 19.25 13.54
N ALA A 229 -4.20 20.05 13.94
CA ALA A 229 -4.22 21.51 13.85
C ALA A 229 -3.17 22.18 14.74
N GLU A 230 -2.94 21.62 15.94
CA GLU A 230 -1.91 22.03 16.90
C GLU A 230 -0.48 21.97 16.34
N GLY A 231 -0.24 21.17 15.29
CA GLY A 231 1.03 21.15 14.58
C GLY A 231 1.22 22.34 13.63
N PHE A 232 0.13 22.87 13.06
CA PHE A 232 0.16 23.96 12.08
C PHE A 232 -0.23 25.34 12.67
N GLY A 233 -0.61 25.39 13.95
CA GLY A 233 -1.15 26.59 14.60
C GLY A 233 -2.56 26.96 14.14
N ILE A 234 -3.33 25.98 13.63
CA ILE A 234 -4.70 26.18 13.16
C ILE A 234 -5.64 26.20 14.37
N ASN A 235 -6.52 27.20 14.45
CA ASN A 235 -7.59 27.24 15.46
C ASN A 235 -8.77 26.37 15.03
N VAL A 236 -9.42 25.68 15.97
CA VAL A 236 -10.52 24.74 15.69
C VAL A 236 -11.83 25.22 16.32
N VAL A 237 -12.79 25.61 15.46
CA VAL A 237 -14.09 26.16 15.89
C VAL A 237 -15.20 25.22 15.45
N VAL A 238 -15.79 24.50 16.40
CA VAL A 238 -16.95 23.61 16.19
C VAL A 238 -18.24 24.38 16.51
N GLY A 239 -19.26 24.25 15.66
CA GLY A 239 -20.55 24.94 15.84
C GLY A 239 -21.59 24.51 14.80
N ASN A 240 -22.82 25.03 14.93
CA ASN A 240 -23.92 24.74 14.01
C ASN A 240 -23.85 25.67 12.78
N TYR A 241 -23.93 25.09 11.57
CA TYR A 241 -23.88 25.83 10.30
C TYR A 241 -24.99 26.89 10.18
N LYS A 242 -26.18 26.65 10.76
CA LYS A 242 -27.31 27.60 10.79
C LYS A 242 -27.04 28.85 11.63
N THR A 243 -26.09 28.79 12.55
CA THR A 243 -25.71 29.90 13.45
C THR A 243 -24.25 30.33 13.24
N PHE A 244 -23.70 30.08 12.05
CA PHE A 244 -22.34 30.48 11.70
C PHE A 244 -22.27 32.01 11.50
N ASP A 245 -21.38 32.69 12.21
CA ASP A 245 -21.16 34.13 12.07
C ASP A 245 -20.24 34.42 10.88
N PHE A 246 -20.84 34.76 9.74
CA PHE A 246 -20.13 35.08 8.50
C PHE A 246 -19.34 36.40 8.56
N GLU A 247 -19.74 37.37 9.40
CA GLU A 247 -19.00 38.63 9.52
C GLU A 247 -17.77 38.45 10.44
N ALA A 248 -17.89 37.72 11.55
CA ALA A 248 -16.75 37.33 12.39
C ALA A 248 -15.83 36.25 11.75
N ALA A 249 -16.25 35.68 10.61
CA ALA A 249 -15.46 34.78 9.77
C ALA A 249 -14.68 35.49 8.65
N LYS A 250 -14.99 36.76 8.37
CA LYS A 250 -14.43 37.54 7.25
C LYS A 250 -12.91 37.69 7.36
N ASN A 251 -12.20 37.23 6.33
CA ASN A 251 -10.73 37.12 6.29
C ASN A 251 -10.09 36.22 7.37
N GLU A 252 -10.88 35.39 8.06
CA GLU A 252 -10.44 34.61 9.23
C GLU A 252 -10.68 33.09 9.08
N VAL A 253 -11.13 32.64 7.91
CA VAL A 253 -11.41 31.22 7.58
C VAL A 253 -10.58 30.78 6.38
N SER A 254 -9.92 29.63 6.51
CA SER A 254 -9.26 28.92 5.41
C SER A 254 -10.15 27.83 4.79
N GLY A 255 -11.01 27.21 5.60
CA GLY A 255 -12.08 26.34 5.11
C GLY A 255 -12.98 25.79 6.21
N VAL A 256 -14.10 25.20 5.80
CA VAL A 256 -15.09 24.58 6.69
C VAL A 256 -15.30 23.13 6.27
N LEU A 257 -15.36 22.22 7.25
CA LEU A 257 -15.78 20.84 7.05
C LEU A 257 -17.25 20.68 7.49
N ILE A 258 -18.06 20.16 6.58
CA ILE A 258 -19.45 19.72 6.79
C ILE A 258 -19.53 18.19 6.60
N GLN A 259 -20.63 17.56 7.03
CA GLN A 259 -20.86 16.13 6.87
C GLN A 259 -22.26 15.88 6.25
N TYR A 260 -22.34 14.97 5.28
CA TYR A 260 -23.53 14.75 4.45
C TYR A 260 -23.68 13.28 4.04
N PRO A 261 -24.68 12.52 4.54
CA PRO A 261 -25.55 12.86 5.68
C PRO A 261 -24.76 13.21 6.94
N ALA A 262 -25.34 14.00 7.84
CA ALA A 262 -24.67 14.34 9.10
C ALA A 262 -24.66 13.15 10.09
N ASN A 263 -23.84 13.24 11.14
CA ASN A 263 -23.64 12.19 12.15
C ASN A 263 -24.91 11.82 12.96
N ASP A 264 -25.95 12.64 12.94
CA ASP A 264 -27.29 12.38 13.53
C ASP A 264 -28.30 11.85 12.49
N GLY A 265 -27.84 11.64 11.25
CA GLY A 265 -28.60 11.10 10.12
C GLY A 265 -29.29 12.15 9.25
N ILE A 266 -29.25 13.45 9.58
CA ILE A 266 -30.00 14.45 8.79
C ILE A 266 -29.36 14.73 7.42
N VAL A 267 -30.19 14.87 6.40
CA VAL A 267 -29.77 15.23 5.03
C VAL A 267 -30.11 16.69 4.78
N ILE A 268 -29.07 17.52 4.62
CA ILE A 268 -29.14 18.99 4.58
C ILE A 268 -28.82 19.53 3.18
N ASP A 269 -29.55 20.54 2.72
CA ASP A 269 -29.10 21.39 1.62
C ASP A 269 -28.05 22.40 2.13
N TYR A 270 -26.82 22.25 1.64
CA TYR A 270 -25.69 23.10 1.99
C TYR A 270 -25.41 24.18 0.94
N LYS A 271 -26.16 24.28 -0.18
CA LYS A 271 -25.78 25.14 -1.33
C LYS A 271 -25.57 26.61 -0.94
N GLU A 272 -26.51 27.21 -0.20
CA GLU A 272 -26.39 28.60 0.26
C GLU A 272 -25.21 28.77 1.23
N PHE A 273 -24.97 27.78 2.10
CA PHE A 273 -23.85 27.80 3.03
C PHE A 273 -22.51 27.77 2.29
N THR A 274 -22.38 26.91 1.28
CA THR A 274 -21.20 26.83 0.40
C THR A 274 -20.93 28.16 -0.31
N ASP A 275 -21.94 28.71 -0.98
CA ASP A 275 -21.81 29.98 -1.73
C ASP A 275 -21.34 31.12 -0.83
N ARG A 276 -21.81 31.14 0.43
CA ARG A 276 -21.41 32.14 1.42
C ARG A 276 -19.99 31.92 1.96
N ILE A 277 -19.53 30.68 2.12
CA ILE A 277 -18.13 30.39 2.50
C ILE A 277 -17.16 30.73 1.37
N HIS A 278 -17.51 30.42 0.11
CA HIS A 278 -16.78 30.87 -1.08
C HIS A 278 -16.72 32.39 -1.17
N GLY A 279 -17.82 33.09 -0.83
CA GLY A 279 -17.85 34.55 -0.71
C GLY A 279 -16.91 35.14 0.34
N LEU A 280 -16.44 34.36 1.32
CA LEU A 280 -15.40 34.75 2.28
C LEU A 280 -13.98 34.35 1.84
N GLY A 281 -13.84 33.64 0.71
CA GLY A 281 -12.57 33.10 0.20
C GLY A 281 -12.06 31.84 0.92
N GLY A 282 -12.92 31.17 1.70
CA GLY A 282 -12.62 29.86 2.30
C GLY A 282 -13.09 28.71 1.40
N GLN A 283 -12.52 27.52 1.58
CA GLN A 283 -12.95 26.31 0.86
C GLN A 283 -13.95 25.46 1.67
N VAL A 284 -14.76 24.66 0.98
CA VAL A 284 -15.71 23.73 1.60
C VAL A 284 -15.26 22.29 1.43
N VAL A 285 -15.11 21.60 2.56
CA VAL A 285 -14.81 20.18 2.64
C VAL A 285 -16.08 19.43 3.04
N CYS A 286 -16.40 18.32 2.37
CA CYS A 286 -17.55 17.48 2.70
C CYS A 286 -17.11 16.06 3.08
N ALA A 287 -17.33 15.67 4.34
CA ALA A 287 -17.29 14.27 4.75
C ALA A 287 -18.61 13.57 4.36
N THR A 288 -18.57 12.43 3.69
CA THR A 288 -19.75 11.83 3.06
C THR A 288 -19.66 10.32 2.93
N ASP A 289 -20.78 9.69 2.54
CA ASP A 289 -20.95 8.25 2.42
C ASP A 289 -21.23 7.86 0.95
N LEU A 290 -20.37 7.01 0.37
CA LEU A 290 -20.46 6.62 -1.04
C LEU A 290 -21.77 5.90 -1.40
N LEU A 291 -22.39 5.19 -0.46
CA LEU A 291 -23.65 4.47 -0.68
C LEU A 291 -24.83 5.44 -0.64
N ALA A 292 -24.83 6.38 0.29
CA ALA A 292 -25.81 7.46 0.33
C ALA A 292 -25.78 8.31 -0.95
N LEU A 293 -24.58 8.59 -1.49
CA LEU A 293 -24.42 9.35 -2.74
C LEU A 293 -24.90 8.63 -4.02
N THR A 294 -25.31 7.37 -3.96
CA THR A 294 -26.04 6.72 -5.07
C THR A 294 -27.46 7.29 -5.23
N MET A 295 -28.04 7.81 -4.15
CA MET A 295 -29.41 8.35 -4.07
C MET A 295 -29.46 9.85 -3.79
N LEU A 296 -28.45 10.39 -3.11
CA LEU A 296 -28.36 11.80 -2.72
C LEU A 296 -27.55 12.63 -3.70
N LYS A 297 -27.96 13.88 -3.90
CA LYS A 297 -27.25 14.86 -4.73
C LYS A 297 -25.80 15.00 -4.23
N PRO A 298 -24.78 14.73 -5.07
CA PRO A 298 -23.39 14.62 -4.62
C PRO A 298 -22.73 15.99 -4.37
N PRO A 299 -21.70 16.07 -3.49
CA PRO A 299 -21.19 17.35 -3.02
C PRO A 299 -20.56 18.27 -4.08
N GLY A 300 -20.02 17.73 -5.17
CA GLY A 300 -19.56 18.54 -6.30
C GLY A 300 -20.68 19.39 -6.92
N GLU A 301 -21.91 18.86 -7.00
CA GLU A 301 -23.07 19.59 -7.53
C GLU A 301 -23.66 20.64 -6.56
N PHE A 302 -23.17 20.70 -5.32
CA PHE A 302 -23.43 21.82 -4.40
C PHE A 302 -22.18 22.61 -4.02
N GLY A 303 -21.07 22.42 -4.75
CA GLY A 303 -19.89 23.29 -4.72
C GLY A 303 -18.81 22.93 -3.69
N ALA A 304 -18.73 21.69 -3.21
CA ALA A 304 -17.61 21.28 -2.37
C ALA A 304 -16.27 21.36 -3.12
N ASP A 305 -15.22 21.87 -2.48
CA ASP A 305 -13.84 21.92 -3.02
C ASP A 305 -13.10 20.57 -2.87
N ILE A 306 -13.42 19.86 -1.78
CA ILE A 306 -12.81 18.61 -1.34
C ILE A 306 -13.92 17.71 -0.77
N VAL A 307 -13.89 16.42 -1.10
CA VAL A 307 -14.86 15.42 -0.63
C VAL A 307 -14.12 14.18 -0.15
N LEU A 308 -14.51 13.66 1.01
CA LEU A 308 -13.80 12.57 1.70
C LEU A 308 -14.76 11.70 2.51
N GLY A 309 -14.28 10.54 2.97
CA GLY A 309 -15.05 9.64 3.82
C GLY A 309 -14.44 8.24 3.85
N ASN A 310 -15.16 7.28 4.43
CA ASN A 310 -14.77 5.88 4.47
C ASN A 310 -15.40 5.07 3.30
N SER A 311 -14.62 4.25 2.58
CA SER A 311 -15.16 3.32 1.57
C SER A 311 -15.49 1.92 2.14
N GLN A 312 -15.45 1.74 3.47
CA GLN A 312 -15.65 0.47 4.16
C GLN A 312 -16.90 -0.29 3.72
N ARG A 313 -18.06 0.38 3.66
CA ARG A 313 -19.35 -0.26 3.37
C ARG A 313 -19.55 -0.69 1.90
N PHE A 314 -18.52 -0.55 1.07
CA PHE A 314 -18.44 -1.19 -0.24
C PHE A 314 -17.66 -2.51 -0.11
N GLY A 315 -18.24 -3.48 0.61
CA GLY A 315 -17.70 -4.84 0.69
C GLY A 315 -16.35 -4.98 1.42
N VAL A 316 -16.10 -4.21 2.48
CA VAL A 316 -14.94 -4.42 3.38
C VAL A 316 -15.42 -4.63 4.84
N PRO A 317 -14.96 -5.66 5.57
CA PRO A 317 -15.43 -5.95 6.93
C PRO A 317 -15.22 -4.80 7.93
N LEU A 318 -16.05 -4.71 8.97
CA LEU A 318 -15.95 -3.72 10.07
C LEU A 318 -14.56 -3.70 10.74
N GLY A 319 -13.94 -4.87 10.89
CA GLY A 319 -12.55 -5.07 11.30
C GLY A 319 -12.16 -4.52 12.67
N TYR A 320 -13.13 -4.24 13.56
CA TYR A 320 -12.97 -3.49 14.81
C TYR A 320 -12.18 -2.18 14.63
N GLY A 321 -12.42 -1.48 13.52
CA GLY A 321 -11.85 -0.16 13.20
C GLY A 321 -11.07 -0.08 11.90
N GLY A 322 -10.66 -1.22 11.33
CA GLY A 322 -9.98 -1.28 10.04
C GLY A 322 -9.32 -2.63 9.75
N PRO A 323 -8.58 -2.74 8.64
CA PRO A 323 -8.23 -1.65 7.72
C PRO A 323 -9.36 -1.31 6.75
N HIS A 324 -9.52 -0.04 6.42
CA HIS A 324 -10.46 0.46 5.41
C HIS A 324 -9.79 1.53 4.56
N ALA A 325 -10.17 1.66 3.29
CA ALA A 325 -9.68 2.77 2.47
C ALA A 325 -10.53 4.02 2.69
N ALA A 326 -9.91 5.09 3.17
CA ALA A 326 -10.55 6.40 3.13
C ALA A 326 -10.38 6.99 1.73
N PHE A 327 -11.47 7.53 1.17
CA PHE A 327 -11.43 8.23 -0.11
C PHE A 327 -11.16 9.72 0.09
N PHE A 328 -10.51 10.34 -0.89
CA PHE A 328 -10.23 11.77 -0.92
C PHE A 328 -10.26 12.24 -2.37
N ALA A 329 -11.15 13.18 -2.68
CA ALA A 329 -11.31 13.79 -3.99
C ALA A 329 -11.38 15.32 -3.88
N CYS A 330 -11.00 16.02 -4.94
CA CYS A 330 -11.02 17.48 -4.98
C CYS A 330 -11.17 18.02 -6.40
N THR A 331 -11.37 19.34 -6.50
CA THR A 331 -11.26 20.09 -7.75
C THR A 331 -9.84 20.03 -8.35
N LYS A 332 -9.72 20.30 -9.64
CA LYS A 332 -8.48 20.18 -10.42
C LYS A 332 -7.39 21.18 -9.99
N ASP A 333 -7.78 22.38 -9.58
CA ASP A 333 -6.87 23.39 -9.00
C ASP A 333 -6.24 22.95 -7.68
N ASN A 334 -6.93 22.06 -6.96
CA ASN A 334 -6.51 21.49 -5.69
C ASN A 334 -5.55 20.28 -5.87
N ALA A 335 -5.54 19.61 -7.04
CA ALA A 335 -4.81 18.36 -7.28
C ALA A 335 -3.31 18.40 -6.96
N ARG A 336 -2.64 19.56 -7.15
CA ARG A 336 -1.21 19.72 -6.81
C ARG A 336 -0.90 19.73 -5.30
N ARG A 337 -1.92 19.87 -4.45
CA ARG A 337 -1.84 19.78 -2.98
C ARG A 337 -2.32 18.43 -2.44
N MET A 338 -2.92 17.59 -3.28
CA MET A 338 -3.56 16.33 -2.86
C MET A 338 -2.59 15.42 -2.08
N PRO A 339 -3.03 14.85 -0.94
CA PRO A 339 -2.25 13.89 -0.15
C PRO A 339 -2.18 12.51 -0.82
N GLY A 340 -1.10 11.76 -0.53
CA GLY A 340 -0.98 10.36 -0.94
C GLY A 340 -0.75 10.11 -2.44
N ARG A 341 -0.87 8.85 -2.84
CA ARG A 341 -0.71 8.40 -4.23
C ARG A 341 -1.90 8.80 -5.08
N ILE A 342 -1.66 8.96 -6.38
CA ILE A 342 -2.69 9.10 -7.42
C ILE A 342 -2.25 8.16 -8.56
N VAL A 343 -3.12 7.36 -9.14
CA VAL A 343 -2.89 6.67 -10.42
C VAL A 343 -3.24 7.64 -11.56
N GLY A 344 -2.39 7.68 -12.58
CA GLY A 344 -2.66 8.41 -13.81
C GLY A 344 -2.35 7.57 -15.05
N VAL A 345 -3.09 7.85 -16.11
CA VAL A 345 -2.86 7.30 -17.44
C VAL A 345 -1.63 7.97 -18.07
N SER A 346 -0.78 7.18 -18.69
CA SER A 346 0.30 7.60 -19.56
C SER A 346 0.36 6.64 -20.77
N LYS A 347 1.53 6.59 -21.42
CA LYS A 347 1.86 5.65 -22.49
C LYS A 347 3.18 4.94 -22.19
N ASP A 348 3.41 3.83 -22.87
CA ASP A 348 4.71 3.16 -22.91
C ASP A 348 5.58 3.61 -24.09
N ALA A 349 6.78 3.04 -24.19
CA ALA A 349 7.75 3.30 -25.25
C ALA A 349 7.28 2.85 -26.66
N ALA A 350 6.25 2.01 -26.77
CA ALA A 350 5.60 1.66 -28.03
C ALA A 350 4.40 2.59 -28.35
N GLY A 351 4.04 3.50 -27.45
CA GLY A 351 2.89 4.40 -27.56
C GLY A 351 1.58 3.81 -27.02
N LYS A 352 1.60 2.57 -26.52
CA LYS A 352 0.44 1.88 -25.94
C LYS A 352 0.03 2.54 -24.62
N LYS A 353 -1.27 2.65 -24.35
CA LYS A 353 -1.79 3.17 -23.06
C LYS A 353 -1.24 2.33 -21.89
N ALA A 354 -0.70 3.01 -20.88
CA ALA A 354 -0.10 2.37 -19.70
C ALA A 354 -0.32 3.23 -18.44
N LEU A 355 -0.48 2.60 -17.27
CA LEU A 355 -0.78 3.28 -16.01
C LEU A 355 0.49 3.47 -15.16
N ARG A 356 0.56 4.56 -14.38
CA ARG A 356 1.59 4.79 -13.35
C ARG A 356 1.05 5.62 -12.17
N LEU A 357 1.82 5.72 -11.09
CA LEU A 357 1.56 6.67 -10.01
C LEU A 357 1.89 8.11 -10.48
N ALA A 358 0.94 9.03 -10.57
CA ALA A 358 1.13 10.38 -11.11
C ALA A 358 1.48 11.45 -10.05
N LEU A 359 2.17 12.50 -10.48
CA LEU A 359 2.58 13.66 -9.68
C LEU A 359 3.32 13.28 -8.38
N GLN A 360 4.17 12.25 -8.42
CA GLN A 360 4.88 11.70 -7.25
C GLN A 360 5.74 12.72 -6.51
N THR A 361 6.12 13.82 -7.17
CA THR A 361 6.84 14.94 -6.54
C THR A 361 6.10 15.53 -5.34
N ARG A 362 4.78 15.33 -5.18
CA ARG A 362 4.02 15.69 -3.97
C ARG A 362 4.43 14.90 -2.72
N GLU A 363 4.95 13.69 -2.89
CA GLU A 363 5.08 12.69 -1.83
C GLU A 363 6.38 12.82 -1.01
N GLN A 364 6.35 12.23 0.20
CA GLN A 364 7.43 12.27 1.19
C GLN A 364 8.82 11.88 0.64
N HIS A 365 8.87 10.88 -0.26
CA HIS A 365 10.12 10.31 -0.75
C HIS A 365 10.90 11.25 -1.70
N ILE A 366 10.24 12.28 -2.24
CA ILE A 366 10.88 13.33 -3.07
C ILE A 366 10.97 14.67 -2.31
N ARG A 367 9.90 15.10 -1.62
CA ARG A 367 9.84 16.46 -1.03
C ARG A 367 10.09 16.56 0.47
N ARG A 368 10.24 15.45 1.22
CA ARG A 368 10.61 15.44 2.65
C ARG A 368 9.72 16.40 3.46
N GLU A 369 10.28 17.38 4.19
CA GLU A 369 9.55 18.38 4.97
C GLU A 369 8.63 19.32 4.15
N LYS A 370 8.68 19.24 2.81
CA LYS A 370 7.85 20.02 1.87
C LYS A 370 6.85 19.16 1.08
N ALA A 371 6.65 17.90 1.48
CA ALA A 371 5.62 17.03 0.92
C ALA A 371 4.21 17.52 1.28
N THR A 372 3.19 17.02 0.60
CA THR A 372 1.78 17.35 0.90
C THR A 372 1.27 16.68 2.17
N SER A 373 1.83 15.51 2.51
CA SER A 373 1.54 14.73 3.72
C SER A 373 2.77 13.87 4.06
N ASN A 374 2.82 13.32 5.27
CA ASN A 374 3.79 12.30 5.67
C ASN A 374 3.37 10.88 5.24
N ILE A 375 2.17 10.67 4.70
CA ILE A 375 1.67 9.32 4.34
C ILE A 375 2.62 8.58 3.37
N CYS A 376 2.83 7.28 3.63
CA CYS A 376 3.64 6.40 2.79
C CYS A 376 2.87 5.10 2.49
N THR A 377 2.78 4.18 3.46
CA THR A 377 1.79 3.10 3.41
C THR A 377 0.39 3.72 3.46
N ALA A 378 -0.54 3.22 2.65
CA ALA A 378 -1.95 3.67 2.62
C ALA A 378 -2.86 2.44 2.84
N GLN A 379 -3.94 2.28 2.06
CA GLN A 379 -4.95 1.21 2.23
C GLN A 379 -5.30 0.53 0.88
N ALA A 380 -4.28 0.34 0.03
CA ALA A 380 -4.44 -0.04 -1.38
C ALA A 380 -5.24 -1.33 -1.63
N LEU A 381 -5.03 -2.39 -0.83
CA LEU A 381 -5.79 -3.65 -0.95
C LEU A 381 -7.30 -3.43 -0.72
N LEU A 382 -7.66 -2.54 0.19
CA LEU A 382 -9.05 -2.27 0.58
C LEU A 382 -9.72 -1.32 -0.40
N ALA A 383 -8.96 -0.40 -1.00
CA ALA A 383 -9.40 0.39 -2.14
C ALA A 383 -9.70 -0.53 -3.36
N ASN A 384 -8.89 -1.56 -3.58
CA ASN A 384 -9.14 -2.57 -4.61
C ASN A 384 -10.40 -3.40 -4.31
N MET A 385 -10.64 -3.79 -3.04
CA MET A 385 -11.89 -4.46 -2.67
C MET A 385 -13.12 -3.59 -2.93
N ALA A 386 -13.09 -2.31 -2.53
CA ALA A 386 -14.19 -1.36 -2.75
C ALA A 386 -14.43 -1.07 -4.25
N ALA A 387 -13.37 -0.97 -5.04
CA ALA A 387 -13.48 -0.85 -6.50
C ALA A 387 -14.12 -2.09 -7.13
N MET A 388 -13.73 -3.29 -6.69
CA MET A 388 -14.29 -4.54 -7.18
C MET A 388 -15.75 -4.74 -6.75
N TYR A 389 -16.15 -4.25 -5.58
CA TYR A 389 -17.56 -4.19 -5.16
C TYR A 389 -18.38 -3.33 -6.12
N ALA A 390 -17.93 -2.12 -6.43
CA ALA A 390 -18.59 -1.24 -7.40
C ALA A 390 -18.60 -1.83 -8.84
N VAL A 391 -17.55 -2.56 -9.23
CA VAL A 391 -17.49 -3.29 -10.52
C VAL A 391 -18.44 -4.49 -10.55
N TYR A 392 -18.62 -5.19 -9.42
CA TYR A 392 -19.50 -6.36 -9.33
C TYR A 392 -20.99 -6.00 -9.34
N HIS A 393 -21.36 -4.96 -8.60
CA HIS A 393 -22.76 -4.52 -8.49
C HIS A 393 -23.17 -3.54 -9.62
N GLY A 394 -22.22 -2.78 -10.17
CA GLY A 394 -22.49 -1.72 -11.14
C GLY A 394 -23.36 -0.58 -10.57
N PRO A 395 -23.71 0.43 -11.38
CA PRO A 395 -24.50 1.58 -10.93
C PRO A 395 -25.87 1.20 -10.37
N GLU A 396 -26.58 0.29 -11.03
CA GLU A 396 -27.93 -0.10 -10.60
C GLU A 396 -27.90 -1.03 -9.37
N GLY A 397 -26.90 -1.91 -9.21
CA GLY A 397 -26.80 -2.77 -8.03
C GLY A 397 -26.48 -1.98 -6.75
N VAL A 398 -25.51 -1.06 -6.79
CA VAL A 398 -25.20 -0.23 -5.60
C VAL A 398 -26.38 0.67 -5.20
N LYS A 399 -27.12 1.16 -6.21
CA LYS A 399 -28.35 1.93 -6.02
C LYS A 399 -29.48 1.10 -5.43
N GLN A 400 -29.69 -0.14 -5.87
CA GLN A 400 -30.68 -1.05 -5.28
C GLN A 400 -30.36 -1.39 -3.83
N ILE A 401 -29.08 -1.57 -3.49
CA ILE A 401 -28.61 -1.80 -2.12
C ILE A 401 -28.91 -0.57 -1.24
N ALA A 402 -28.49 0.63 -1.67
CA ALA A 402 -28.81 1.88 -0.97
C ALA A 402 -30.33 2.09 -0.80
N GLN A 403 -31.10 1.84 -1.86
CA GLN A 403 -32.55 2.01 -1.87
C GLN A 403 -33.26 1.05 -0.93
N ARG A 404 -32.77 -0.18 -0.80
CA ARG A 404 -33.27 -1.18 0.17
C ARG A 404 -33.03 -0.72 1.61
N ILE A 405 -31.83 -0.22 1.91
CA ILE A 405 -31.49 0.33 3.23
C ILE A 405 -32.37 1.54 3.56
N HIS A 406 -32.54 2.47 2.62
CA HIS A 406 -33.41 3.64 2.80
C HIS A 406 -34.87 3.22 3.06
N ASN A 407 -35.40 2.26 2.28
CA ASN A 407 -36.75 1.75 2.48
C ASN A 407 -36.91 1.10 3.87
N PHE A 408 -35.97 0.27 4.32
CA PHE A 408 -36.03 -0.37 5.65
C PHE A 408 -35.93 0.66 6.78
N THR A 409 -35.10 1.70 6.61
CA THR A 409 -34.99 2.83 7.55
C THR A 409 -36.31 3.61 7.64
N SER A 410 -37.01 3.76 6.51
CA SER A 410 -38.33 4.41 6.45
C SER A 410 -39.40 3.59 7.18
N ILE A 411 -39.40 2.27 7.00
CA ILE A 411 -40.32 1.34 7.68
C ILE A 411 -40.07 1.33 9.19
N LEU A 412 -38.80 1.32 9.62
CA LEU A 412 -38.43 1.47 11.03
C LEU A 412 -38.91 2.81 11.58
N SER A 413 -38.72 3.90 10.84
CA SER A 413 -39.16 5.25 11.21
C SER A 413 -40.68 5.33 11.42
N ALA A 414 -41.48 4.67 10.58
CA ALA A 414 -42.93 4.55 10.76
C ALA A 414 -43.29 3.77 12.04
N GLY A 415 -42.69 2.58 12.23
CA GLY A 415 -42.96 1.74 13.40
C GLY A 415 -42.53 2.36 14.74
N VAL A 416 -41.39 3.05 14.77
CA VAL A 416 -40.89 3.78 15.95
C VAL A 416 -41.80 4.96 16.32
N ARG A 417 -42.34 5.69 15.33
CA ARG A 417 -43.39 6.70 15.58
C ARG A 417 -44.66 6.05 16.15
N ARG A 418 -45.07 4.91 15.60
CA ARG A 418 -46.25 4.15 16.05
C ARG A 418 -46.09 3.55 17.45
N ALA A 419 -44.87 3.27 17.90
CA ALA A 419 -44.53 2.91 19.28
C ALA A 419 -44.56 4.11 20.26
N GLY A 420 -44.86 5.33 19.79
CA GLY A 420 -44.96 6.52 20.64
C GLY A 420 -43.61 7.16 20.97
N HIS A 421 -42.62 7.04 20.08
CA HIS A 421 -41.33 7.72 20.18
C HIS A 421 -41.18 8.82 19.12
N THR A 422 -40.22 9.73 19.31
CA THR A 422 -40.02 10.89 18.42
C THR A 422 -38.74 10.76 17.62
N ILE A 423 -38.87 10.59 16.30
CA ILE A 423 -37.76 10.79 15.35
C ILE A 423 -37.42 12.28 15.32
N GLN A 424 -36.15 12.64 15.53
CA GLN A 424 -35.69 14.03 15.58
C GLN A 424 -35.24 14.57 14.22
N ASN A 425 -34.70 13.72 13.35
CA ASN A 425 -34.30 14.08 11.99
C ASN A 425 -35.45 13.85 11.00
N GLU A 426 -35.93 14.93 10.38
CA GLU A 426 -37.04 14.89 9.41
C GLU A 426 -36.63 14.23 8.09
N THR A 427 -35.38 14.46 7.67
CA THR A 427 -34.76 13.84 6.49
C THR A 427 -33.68 12.85 6.91
N PHE A 428 -33.51 11.76 6.14
CA PHE A 428 -32.48 10.75 6.40
C PHE A 428 -32.16 9.90 5.17
N PHE A 429 -30.99 9.25 5.18
CA PHE A 429 -30.68 8.12 4.31
C PHE A 429 -30.94 6.79 5.06
N ASP A 430 -30.02 6.39 5.93
CA ASP A 430 -30.03 5.11 6.66
C ASP A 430 -30.08 5.25 8.19
N THR A 431 -30.01 6.49 8.68
CA THR A 431 -29.74 6.81 10.08
C THR A 431 -30.90 7.58 10.71
N LEU A 432 -31.39 7.11 11.85
CA LEU A 432 -32.44 7.73 12.66
C LEU A 432 -31.89 8.16 14.01
N THR A 433 -32.17 9.40 14.41
CA THR A 433 -31.98 9.89 15.78
C THR A 433 -33.33 9.91 16.48
N ILE A 434 -33.47 9.11 17.53
CA ILE A 434 -34.74 8.72 18.16
C ILE A 434 -34.74 9.17 19.62
N LYS A 435 -35.61 10.11 19.96
CA LYS A 435 -35.92 10.44 21.36
C LYS A 435 -36.93 9.42 21.89
N VAL A 436 -36.47 8.59 22.81
CA VAL A 436 -37.22 7.49 23.43
C VAL A 436 -38.13 8.03 24.52
N ASN A 437 -39.41 7.70 24.43
CA ASN A 437 -40.38 8.03 25.47
C ASN A 437 -40.14 7.12 26.70
N GLY A 438 -39.83 7.71 27.85
CA GLY A 438 -39.42 6.99 29.06
C GLY A 438 -37.91 6.84 29.28
N GLY A 439 -37.06 7.31 28.35
CA GLY A 439 -35.60 7.27 28.47
C GLY A 439 -34.93 6.14 27.68
N SER A 440 -33.66 6.31 27.33
CA SER A 440 -32.93 5.41 26.40
C SER A 440 -32.54 4.06 26.99
N GLU A 441 -32.36 3.98 28.32
CA GLU A 441 -31.85 2.79 29.03
C GLU A 441 -32.68 1.52 28.76
N GLY A 442 -34.01 1.60 28.84
CA GLY A 442 -34.89 0.45 28.64
C GLY A 442 -34.85 -0.13 27.23
N VAL A 443 -34.71 0.74 26.22
CA VAL A 443 -34.55 0.36 24.80
C VAL A 443 -33.16 -0.24 24.56
N ILE A 444 -32.11 0.38 25.09
CA ILE A 444 -30.73 -0.13 24.95
C ILE A 444 -30.60 -1.51 25.59
N LYS A 445 -31.20 -1.73 26.77
CA LYS A 445 -31.23 -3.06 27.39
C LYS A 445 -31.97 -4.07 26.52
N LYS A 446 -33.18 -3.74 26.04
CA LYS A 446 -33.93 -4.62 25.10
C LYS A 446 -33.13 -4.97 23.85
N ALA A 447 -32.33 -4.04 23.31
CA ALA A 447 -31.46 -4.28 22.18
C ALA A 447 -30.34 -5.29 22.51
N LEU A 448 -29.64 -5.07 23.62
CA LEU A 448 -28.56 -5.97 24.09
C LEU A 448 -29.09 -7.38 24.41
N ASP A 449 -30.25 -7.48 25.05
CA ASP A 449 -30.95 -8.75 25.30
C ASP A 449 -31.31 -9.50 23.99
N ASN A 450 -31.33 -8.82 22.84
CA ASN A 450 -31.55 -9.38 21.49
C ASN A 450 -30.29 -9.42 20.60
N GLY A 451 -29.09 -9.21 21.17
CA GLY A 451 -27.82 -9.23 20.42
C GLY A 451 -27.67 -8.07 19.43
N ILE A 452 -28.25 -6.91 19.74
CA ILE A 452 -28.21 -5.68 18.95
C ILE A 452 -27.50 -4.58 19.73
N ASN A 453 -26.56 -3.87 19.09
CA ASN A 453 -26.01 -2.62 19.59
C ASN A 453 -26.68 -1.43 18.91
N LEU A 454 -27.12 -0.46 19.71
CA LEU A 454 -27.59 0.86 19.27
C LEU A 454 -26.63 1.93 19.80
N ARG A 455 -26.58 3.09 19.14
CA ARG A 455 -25.79 4.22 19.64
C ARG A 455 -26.53 4.93 20.76
N ARG A 456 -26.02 4.91 22.00
CA ARG A 456 -26.46 5.86 23.03
C ARG A 456 -25.99 7.26 22.64
N ILE A 457 -26.91 8.22 22.53
CA ILE A 457 -26.57 9.63 22.33
C ILE A 457 -26.65 10.36 23.67
N ASP A 458 -27.73 10.14 24.43
CA ASP A 458 -27.90 10.63 25.80
C ASP A 458 -28.91 9.74 26.58
N GLU A 459 -29.32 10.16 27.78
CA GLU A 459 -30.26 9.45 28.67
C GLU A 459 -31.70 9.35 28.13
N ALA A 460 -32.04 10.09 27.07
CA ALA A 460 -33.32 10.09 26.37
C ALA A 460 -33.22 9.74 24.88
N THR A 461 -32.04 9.85 24.26
CA THR A 461 -31.87 9.75 22.80
C THR A 461 -30.96 8.59 22.39
N VAL A 462 -31.40 7.82 21.38
CA VAL A 462 -30.60 6.77 20.71
C VAL A 462 -30.46 7.06 19.22
N GLY A 463 -29.31 6.71 18.65
CA GLY A 463 -29.07 6.67 17.21
C GLY A 463 -29.11 5.24 16.69
N ILE A 464 -29.64 5.07 15.48
CA ILE A 464 -29.63 3.79 14.74
C ILE A 464 -29.23 4.08 13.30
N THR A 465 -28.17 3.42 12.83
CA THR A 465 -27.77 3.39 11.41
C THR A 465 -28.02 1.99 10.87
N LEU A 466 -28.90 1.85 9.89
CA LEU A 466 -29.13 0.57 9.20
C LEU A 466 -28.12 0.37 8.07
N ASP A 467 -27.97 -0.88 7.65
CA ASP A 467 -26.98 -1.28 6.66
C ASP A 467 -27.46 -2.41 5.74
N GLU A 468 -26.57 -2.83 4.84
CA GLU A 468 -26.84 -3.82 3.80
C GLU A 468 -27.30 -5.18 4.35
N THR A 469 -26.79 -5.57 5.52
CA THR A 469 -27.02 -6.89 6.13
C THR A 469 -28.43 -7.05 6.68
N VAL A 470 -29.09 -5.95 7.06
CA VAL A 470 -30.41 -5.92 7.71
C VAL A 470 -31.43 -6.69 6.88
N THR A 471 -32.02 -7.75 7.43
CA THR A 471 -33.10 -8.51 6.81
C THR A 471 -34.48 -8.04 7.33
N ARG A 472 -35.57 -8.63 6.78
CA ARG A 472 -36.92 -8.43 7.33
C ARG A 472 -36.98 -8.80 8.82
N LYS A 473 -36.28 -9.86 9.25
CA LYS A 473 -36.28 -10.28 10.65
C LYS A 473 -35.56 -9.26 11.54
N ASP A 474 -34.42 -8.73 11.10
CA ASP A 474 -33.68 -7.74 11.90
C ASP A 474 -34.50 -6.46 12.11
N LEU A 475 -35.30 -6.09 11.11
CA LEU A 475 -36.29 -5.02 11.21
C LEU A 475 -37.43 -5.36 12.19
N GLU A 476 -37.93 -6.59 12.22
CA GLU A 476 -38.94 -7.08 13.18
C GLU A 476 -38.40 -7.14 14.62
N ASP A 477 -37.15 -7.60 14.80
CA ASP A 477 -36.44 -7.58 16.10
C ASP A 477 -36.24 -6.12 16.58
N LEU A 478 -35.84 -5.19 15.70
CA LEU A 478 -35.70 -3.76 16.01
C LEU A 478 -37.04 -3.10 16.39
N LEU A 479 -38.13 -3.44 15.71
CA LEU A 479 -39.47 -2.97 16.07
C LEU A 479 -39.90 -3.52 17.45
N THR A 480 -39.53 -4.76 17.77
CA THR A 480 -39.76 -5.38 19.10
C THR A 480 -39.02 -4.61 20.21
N VAL A 481 -37.78 -4.17 19.93
CA VAL A 481 -36.94 -3.41 20.88
C VAL A 481 -37.57 -2.07 21.30
N PHE A 482 -38.26 -1.38 20.39
CA PHE A 482 -39.00 -0.14 20.70
C PHE A 482 -40.43 -0.34 21.19
N SER A 483 -41.03 -1.51 20.95
CA SER A 483 -42.39 -1.78 21.41
C SER A 483 -42.48 -1.80 22.94
N ALA A 484 -43.50 -1.17 23.51
CA ALA A 484 -43.69 -1.11 24.96
C ALA A 484 -44.06 -2.48 25.55
N ASP A 485 -45.04 -3.16 24.93
CA ASP A 485 -45.58 -4.46 25.33
C ASP A 485 -45.00 -5.64 24.53
N GLY A 486 -44.21 -5.38 23.49
CA GLY A 486 -43.67 -6.38 22.58
C GLY A 486 -44.55 -6.65 21.36
N SER A 487 -45.67 -5.95 21.18
CA SER A 487 -46.45 -6.00 19.95
C SER A 487 -45.69 -5.34 18.79
N VAL A 488 -45.65 -6.00 17.64
CA VAL A 488 -44.99 -5.51 16.41
C VAL A 488 -46.06 -5.36 15.32
N PRO A 489 -46.25 -4.17 14.73
CA PRO A 489 -47.10 -4.00 13.55
C PRO A 489 -46.50 -4.73 12.34
N ASP A 490 -47.34 -5.30 11.47
CA ASP A 490 -46.84 -5.99 10.26
C ASP A 490 -45.98 -5.04 9.40
N VAL A 491 -44.77 -5.49 9.07
CA VAL A 491 -43.82 -4.79 8.20
C VAL A 491 -44.45 -4.36 6.87
N ALA A 492 -45.41 -5.12 6.32
CA ALA A 492 -46.13 -4.75 5.10
C ALA A 492 -47.07 -3.55 5.30
N VAL A 493 -47.69 -3.42 6.48
CA VAL A 493 -48.51 -2.26 6.84
C VAL A 493 -47.62 -1.05 7.08
N LEU A 494 -46.51 -1.21 7.79
CA LEU A 494 -45.52 -0.14 8.00
C LEU A 494 -44.85 0.31 6.68
N ALA A 495 -44.68 -0.59 5.70
CA ALA A 495 -44.24 -0.24 4.36
C ALA A 495 -45.25 0.64 3.62
N ALA A 496 -46.54 0.30 3.67
CA ALA A 496 -47.60 1.13 3.10
C ALA A 496 -47.68 2.50 3.80
N GLU A 497 -47.56 2.56 5.13
CA GLU A 497 -47.47 3.80 5.92
C GLU A 497 -46.25 4.65 5.55
N ALA A 498 -45.09 4.02 5.30
CA ALA A 498 -43.86 4.66 4.83
C ALA A 498 -43.88 4.99 3.31
N GLY A 499 -44.97 4.71 2.59
CA GLY A 499 -45.13 4.96 1.17
C GLY A 499 -44.34 4.03 0.23
N VAL A 500 -43.73 2.97 0.78
CA VAL A 500 -42.91 1.97 0.08
C VAL A 500 -43.79 0.91 -0.57
N SER A 501 -43.62 0.67 -1.86
CA SER A 501 -44.17 -0.50 -2.56
C SER A 501 -43.20 -1.00 -3.63
N GLU A 502 -43.55 -2.11 -4.30
CA GLU A 502 -42.86 -2.51 -5.52
C GLU A 502 -42.86 -1.35 -6.54
N GLY A 503 -41.70 -1.09 -7.16
CA GLY A 503 -41.46 0.04 -8.06
C GLY A 503 -41.50 1.44 -7.44
N LYS A 504 -41.91 1.60 -6.16
CA LYS A 504 -42.08 2.90 -5.50
C LYS A 504 -41.24 2.99 -4.22
N PRO A 505 -40.07 3.63 -4.26
CA PRO A 505 -39.23 3.82 -3.08
C PRO A 505 -39.80 4.87 -2.11
N ALA A 506 -39.31 4.85 -0.88
CA ALA A 506 -39.55 5.91 0.09
C ALA A 506 -38.94 7.25 -0.36
N GLN A 507 -39.52 8.35 0.12
CA GLN A 507 -39.11 9.72 -0.23
C GLN A 507 -38.99 10.58 1.04
N ASN A 508 -37.96 10.35 1.84
CA ASN A 508 -37.70 11.10 3.09
C ASN A 508 -36.71 12.26 2.90
N PHE A 509 -36.55 12.77 1.68
CA PHE A 509 -35.80 13.99 1.39
C PHE A 509 -36.39 14.68 0.15
N PRO A 510 -36.33 16.03 0.06
CA PRO A 510 -36.87 16.77 -1.06
C PRO A 510 -36.14 16.45 -2.37
N SER A 511 -36.83 16.63 -3.50
CA SER A 511 -36.28 16.38 -4.84
C SER A 511 -35.06 17.23 -5.21
N SER A 512 -34.80 18.34 -4.51
CA SER A 512 -33.56 19.13 -4.63
C SER A 512 -32.32 18.40 -4.08
N LEU A 513 -32.51 17.42 -3.20
CA LEU A 513 -31.46 16.60 -2.58
C LEU A 513 -31.42 15.17 -3.14
N ALA A 514 -32.36 14.80 -4.00
CA ALA A 514 -32.31 13.54 -4.73
C ALA A 514 -31.30 13.62 -5.89
N ARG A 515 -30.57 12.54 -6.13
CA ARG A 515 -29.59 12.45 -7.22
C ARG A 515 -30.28 12.33 -8.57
N THR A 516 -29.90 13.20 -9.50
CA THR A 516 -30.32 13.16 -10.91
C THR A 516 -29.16 12.89 -11.87
N SER A 517 -27.92 13.11 -11.44
CA SER A 517 -26.71 12.74 -12.19
C SER A 517 -26.46 11.24 -12.18
N LYS A 518 -25.92 10.75 -13.29
CA LYS A 518 -25.44 9.38 -13.41
C LYS A 518 -24.08 9.21 -12.72
N TYR A 519 -23.62 7.96 -12.68
CA TYR A 519 -22.35 7.51 -12.11
C TYR A 519 -22.04 6.11 -12.66
N LEU A 520 -20.76 5.72 -12.66
CA LEU A 520 -20.29 4.40 -13.07
C LEU A 520 -20.73 4.02 -14.51
N GLU A 521 -20.82 5.00 -15.41
CA GLU A 521 -21.16 4.76 -16.83
C GLU A 521 -20.04 4.12 -17.63
N HIS A 522 -18.79 4.12 -17.12
CA HIS A 522 -17.68 3.46 -17.79
C HIS A 522 -17.88 1.93 -17.83
N ASP A 523 -17.60 1.33 -18.98
CA ASP A 523 -17.77 -0.10 -19.28
C ASP A 523 -17.27 -1.07 -18.19
N ILE A 524 -16.21 -0.69 -17.47
CA ILE A 524 -15.64 -1.53 -16.41
C ILE A 524 -16.69 -1.88 -15.34
N PHE A 525 -17.57 -0.94 -14.97
CA PHE A 525 -18.62 -1.16 -13.98
C PHE A 525 -19.87 -1.85 -14.55
N ASN A 526 -19.85 -2.22 -15.82
CA ASN A 526 -21.01 -2.71 -16.58
C ASN A 526 -20.75 -4.05 -17.30
N LYS A 527 -19.56 -4.67 -17.11
CA LYS A 527 -19.15 -5.91 -17.80
C LYS A 527 -18.99 -7.15 -16.91
N TYR A 528 -18.80 -7.00 -15.59
CA TYR A 528 -18.31 -8.08 -14.72
C TYR A 528 -19.27 -8.45 -13.58
N HIS A 529 -20.58 -8.40 -13.83
CA HIS A 529 -21.62 -8.68 -12.82
C HIS A 529 -21.87 -10.16 -12.55
N SER A 530 -21.39 -11.07 -13.42
CA SER A 530 -21.43 -12.52 -13.16
C SER A 530 -20.25 -12.92 -12.28
N GLU A 531 -20.44 -13.83 -11.32
CA GLU A 531 -19.34 -14.29 -10.46
C GLU A 531 -18.18 -14.90 -11.28
N THR A 532 -18.49 -15.53 -12.42
CA THR A 532 -17.48 -16.09 -13.33
C THR A 532 -16.67 -14.99 -14.03
N ASP A 533 -17.30 -13.89 -14.42
CA ASP A 533 -16.62 -12.80 -15.14
C ASP A 533 -15.89 -11.85 -14.18
N MET A 534 -16.40 -11.67 -12.97
CA MET A 534 -15.66 -11.08 -11.84
C MET A 534 -14.41 -11.91 -11.50
N LEU A 535 -14.54 -13.22 -11.34
CA LEU A 535 -13.41 -14.12 -11.09
C LEU A 535 -12.36 -14.03 -12.20
N ARG A 536 -12.79 -14.00 -13.47
CA ARG A 536 -11.92 -13.79 -14.63
C ARG A 536 -11.24 -12.42 -14.61
N TYR A 537 -11.95 -11.36 -14.23
CA TYR A 537 -11.37 -10.00 -14.16
C TYR A 537 -10.32 -9.88 -13.05
N ILE A 538 -10.64 -10.35 -11.84
CA ILE A 538 -9.71 -10.40 -10.70
C ILE A 538 -8.45 -11.19 -11.08
N HIS A 539 -8.60 -12.37 -11.71
CA HIS A 539 -7.47 -13.17 -12.15
C HIS A 539 -6.69 -12.52 -13.31
N HIS A 540 -7.38 -11.87 -14.26
CA HIS A 540 -6.73 -11.13 -15.34
C HIS A 540 -5.84 -10.01 -14.80
N LEU A 541 -6.32 -9.22 -13.83
CA LEU A 541 -5.50 -8.19 -13.18
C LEU A 541 -4.35 -8.81 -12.37
N GLN A 542 -4.61 -9.87 -11.60
CA GLN A 542 -3.57 -10.62 -10.89
C GLN A 542 -2.44 -11.07 -11.83
N SER A 543 -2.76 -11.50 -13.05
CA SER A 543 -1.74 -11.93 -14.03
C SER A 543 -0.83 -10.81 -14.55
N LYS A 544 -1.17 -9.54 -14.31
CA LYS A 544 -0.35 -8.35 -14.66
C LYS A 544 0.63 -7.93 -13.56
N ASP A 545 0.57 -8.57 -12.40
CA ASP A 545 1.20 -8.12 -11.15
C ASP A 545 2.24 -9.13 -10.64
N LEU A 546 3.51 -8.71 -10.54
CA LEU A 546 4.55 -9.52 -9.88
C LEU A 546 4.43 -9.36 -8.36
N SER A 547 4.36 -10.49 -7.67
CA SER A 547 4.12 -10.67 -6.24
C SER A 547 5.02 -11.78 -5.67
N LEU A 548 5.03 -11.99 -4.34
CA LEU A 548 5.87 -13.03 -3.70
C LEU A 548 5.43 -14.48 -4.07
N THR A 549 4.31 -14.67 -4.77
CA THR A 549 3.96 -15.99 -5.36
C THR A 549 4.79 -16.33 -6.60
N HIS A 550 5.62 -15.40 -7.09
CA HIS A 550 6.39 -15.54 -8.33
C HIS A 550 7.90 -15.66 -8.07
N SER A 551 8.47 -14.71 -7.32
CA SER A 551 9.89 -14.62 -6.98
C SER A 551 10.13 -13.57 -5.88
N MET A 552 11.33 -13.55 -5.31
CA MET A 552 11.78 -12.53 -4.36
C MET A 552 11.56 -11.10 -4.88
N ILE A 553 11.06 -10.22 -4.01
CA ILE A 553 10.96 -8.78 -4.23
C ILE A 553 11.94 -8.08 -3.27
N PRO A 554 13.23 -7.87 -3.64
CA PRO A 554 14.27 -7.49 -2.69
C PRO A 554 14.31 -5.97 -2.43
N LEU A 555 13.16 -5.37 -2.11
CA LEU A 555 13.01 -3.93 -1.85
C LEU A 555 13.63 -3.54 -0.51
N GLY A 556 14.77 -2.82 -0.56
CA GLY A 556 15.38 -2.16 0.60
C GLY A 556 14.41 -1.32 1.43
N SER A 557 14.55 -1.39 2.75
CA SER A 557 13.69 -0.85 3.80
C SER A 557 12.19 -1.16 3.60
N CYS A 558 11.86 -2.34 3.06
CA CYS A 558 10.47 -2.79 2.90
C CYS A 558 10.19 -4.16 3.51
N THR A 559 11.23 -4.94 3.85
CA THR A 559 11.14 -6.28 4.45
C THR A 559 10.04 -7.14 3.84
N MET A 560 10.22 -7.50 2.57
CA MET A 560 9.28 -8.33 1.79
C MET A 560 9.38 -9.83 2.20
N LYS A 561 9.19 -10.10 3.50
CA LYS A 561 9.24 -11.44 4.09
C LYS A 561 7.95 -12.23 3.84
N LEU A 562 7.91 -13.49 4.27
CA LEU A 562 6.71 -14.31 4.25
C LEU A 562 5.54 -13.64 5.01
N ASN A 563 4.37 -13.59 4.38
CA ASN A 563 3.08 -13.41 5.07
C ASN A 563 2.42 -14.80 5.10
N ALA A 564 2.46 -15.52 6.21
CA ALA A 564 2.12 -16.93 6.22
C ALA A 564 0.61 -17.17 6.26
N THR A 565 0.13 -18.23 5.60
CA THR A 565 -1.29 -18.60 5.60
C THR A 565 -1.84 -18.79 7.03
N THR A 566 -1.04 -19.38 7.93
CA THR A 566 -1.35 -19.57 9.36
C THR A 566 -1.56 -18.25 10.11
N GLU A 567 -0.90 -17.17 9.68
CA GLU A 567 -1.04 -15.82 10.25
C GLU A 567 -2.22 -15.05 9.61
N MET A 568 -2.52 -15.33 8.34
CA MET A 568 -3.60 -14.68 7.55
C MET A 568 -5.01 -15.25 7.81
N ILE A 569 -5.14 -16.55 8.08
CA ILE A 569 -6.42 -17.23 8.39
C ILE A 569 -7.34 -16.49 9.39
N PRO A 570 -6.87 -15.95 10.53
CA PRO A 570 -7.75 -15.28 11.49
C PRO A 570 -8.36 -13.96 11.00
N VAL A 571 -7.80 -13.31 9.98
CA VAL A 571 -8.22 -11.96 9.54
C VAL A 571 -9.65 -11.96 8.99
N THR A 572 -10.10 -13.07 8.39
CA THR A 572 -11.45 -13.23 7.82
C THR A 572 -12.42 -13.97 8.76
N TRP A 573 -12.03 -14.25 10.01
CA TRP A 573 -12.95 -14.80 11.01
C TRP A 573 -13.95 -13.73 11.48
N PRO A 574 -15.27 -14.00 11.53
CA PRO A 574 -16.27 -13.01 11.97
C PRO A 574 -16.02 -12.44 13.36
N GLU A 575 -15.42 -13.21 14.26
CA GLU A 575 -15.07 -12.77 15.62
C GLU A 575 -13.98 -11.68 15.65
N PHE A 576 -13.26 -11.45 14.54
CA PHE A 576 -12.37 -10.30 14.36
C PHE A 576 -12.89 -9.33 13.28
N GLY A 577 -13.38 -9.85 12.15
CA GLY A 577 -13.82 -9.07 10.98
C GLY A 577 -15.16 -8.36 11.12
N ASN A 578 -16.11 -8.88 11.91
CA ASN A 578 -17.48 -8.36 12.01
C ASN A 578 -17.79 -7.67 13.35
N ILE A 579 -16.77 -7.25 14.09
CA ILE A 579 -16.94 -6.45 15.31
C ILE A 579 -16.88 -4.95 14.96
N HIS A 580 -17.86 -4.17 15.43
CA HIS A 580 -17.89 -2.71 15.27
C HIS A 580 -16.88 -2.02 16.22
N PRO A 581 -16.09 -1.03 15.78
CA PRO A 581 -15.03 -0.40 16.59
C PRO A 581 -15.49 0.22 17.92
N PHE A 582 -16.77 0.58 18.04
CA PHE A 582 -17.35 1.18 19.25
C PHE A 582 -18.34 0.22 19.95
N ALA A 583 -18.21 -1.09 19.72
CA ALA A 583 -18.94 -2.11 20.45
C ALA A 583 -18.61 -2.07 21.97
N PRO A 584 -19.57 -2.37 22.86
CA PRO A 584 -19.34 -2.45 24.30
C PRO A 584 -18.18 -3.35 24.72
N ALA A 585 -17.47 -2.95 25.78
CA ALA A 585 -16.23 -3.61 26.21
C ALA A 585 -16.38 -5.10 26.60
N ASP A 586 -17.58 -5.53 27.01
CA ASP A 586 -17.87 -6.93 27.35
C ASP A 586 -18.10 -7.82 26.11
N GLN A 587 -18.11 -7.23 24.90
CA GLN A 587 -18.26 -7.92 23.62
C GLN A 587 -16.91 -8.16 22.93
N VAL A 588 -15.81 -7.66 23.50
CA VAL A 588 -14.49 -7.61 22.85
C VAL A 588 -13.36 -8.17 23.73
N GLU A 589 -13.66 -9.10 24.65
CA GLU A 589 -12.68 -9.72 25.56
C GLU A 589 -11.56 -10.46 24.79
N GLY A 590 -11.91 -11.15 23.69
CA GLY A 590 -10.93 -11.84 22.83
C GLY A 590 -10.01 -10.86 22.10
N TYR A 591 -10.55 -9.74 21.63
CA TYR A 591 -9.76 -8.63 21.12
C TYR A 591 -8.84 -8.07 22.20
N LYS A 592 -9.35 -7.79 23.41
CA LYS A 592 -8.53 -7.28 24.51
C LYS A 592 -7.35 -8.21 24.81
N ILE A 593 -7.57 -9.51 24.96
CA ILE A 593 -6.50 -10.49 25.25
C ILE A 593 -5.43 -10.49 24.15
N MET A 594 -5.83 -10.50 22.87
CA MET A 594 -4.89 -10.49 21.74
C MET A 594 -4.11 -9.17 21.64
N LEU A 595 -4.76 -8.03 21.89
CA LEU A 595 -4.15 -6.70 21.89
C LEU A 595 -3.18 -6.51 23.08
N ASP A 596 -3.57 -6.93 24.28
CA ASP A 596 -2.72 -6.89 25.48
C ASP A 596 -1.46 -7.76 25.27
N GLU A 597 -1.62 -9.03 24.85
CA GLU A 597 -0.49 -9.94 24.59
C GLU A 597 0.45 -9.41 23.49
N LEU A 598 -0.10 -8.77 22.45
CA LEU A 598 0.72 -8.16 21.39
C LEU A 598 1.47 -6.91 21.89
N ALA A 599 0.84 -6.08 22.73
CA ALA A 599 1.50 -4.92 23.32
C ALA A 599 2.66 -5.34 24.23
N GLU A 600 2.46 -6.36 25.07
CA GLU A 600 3.49 -6.95 25.94
C GLU A 600 4.65 -7.57 25.12
N ASP A 601 4.33 -8.39 24.11
CA ASP A 601 5.34 -9.00 23.23
C ASP A 601 6.18 -7.94 22.51
N LEU A 602 5.55 -6.88 21.97
CA LEU A 602 6.25 -5.81 21.27
C LEU A 602 7.10 -4.95 22.22
N ALA A 603 6.66 -4.73 23.47
CA ALA A 603 7.45 -4.07 24.51
C ALA A 603 8.73 -4.88 24.82
N VAL A 604 8.60 -6.19 25.02
CA VAL A 604 9.74 -7.12 25.24
C VAL A 604 10.71 -7.13 24.06
N VAL A 605 10.21 -7.16 22.82
CA VAL A 605 11.03 -7.16 21.60
C VAL A 605 11.81 -5.84 21.41
N THR A 606 11.29 -4.73 21.92
CA THR A 606 11.85 -3.38 21.72
C THR A 606 12.60 -2.80 22.92
N GLY A 607 12.47 -3.43 24.10
CA GLY A 607 13.02 -2.91 25.35
C GLY A 607 12.29 -1.67 25.87
N PHE A 608 11.04 -1.45 25.45
CA PHE A 608 10.19 -0.37 25.96
C PHE A 608 9.30 -0.85 27.10
N ASP A 609 8.67 0.11 27.78
CA ASP A 609 7.91 -0.14 29.00
C ASP A 609 6.40 -0.25 28.70
N GLU A 610 5.91 0.48 27.69
CA GLU A 610 4.50 0.55 27.28
C GLU A 610 4.37 0.68 25.75
N VAL A 611 3.26 0.21 25.17
CA VAL A 611 3.00 0.24 23.71
C VAL A 611 1.60 0.76 23.38
N SER A 612 1.49 1.68 22.41
CA SER A 612 0.20 2.08 21.82
C SER A 612 0.03 1.47 20.43
N LEU A 613 -1.06 0.71 20.28
CA LEU A 613 -1.46 0.07 19.02
C LEU A 613 -2.31 0.96 18.10
N GLN A 614 -2.63 2.20 18.49
CA GLN A 614 -3.52 3.08 17.72
C GLN A 614 -3.03 3.46 16.30
N PRO A 615 -1.74 3.81 16.06
CA PRO A 615 -1.35 4.41 14.78
C PRO A 615 -1.38 3.41 13.61
N ASN A 616 -2.20 3.71 12.59
CA ASN A 616 -2.46 2.84 11.43
C ASN A 616 -1.47 2.97 10.25
N SER A 617 -0.28 3.55 10.46
CA SER A 617 0.87 3.42 9.54
C SER A 617 2.17 3.84 10.24
N GLY A 618 3.33 3.48 9.68
CA GLY A 618 4.62 3.89 10.26
C GLY A 618 4.76 5.42 10.38
N ALA A 619 4.30 6.17 9.37
CA ALA A 619 4.28 7.64 9.42
C ALA A 619 3.32 8.21 10.48
N GLN A 620 2.21 7.51 10.77
CA GLN A 620 1.35 7.86 11.91
C GLN A 620 2.02 7.51 13.25
N GLY A 621 2.84 6.47 13.31
CA GLY A 621 3.68 6.14 14.47
C GLY A 621 4.74 7.22 14.74
N GLU A 622 5.42 7.70 13.70
CA GLU A 622 6.32 8.87 13.79
C GLU A 622 5.60 10.10 14.33
N TYR A 623 4.45 10.44 13.73
CA TYR A 623 3.65 11.57 14.17
C TYR A 623 3.19 11.42 15.63
N ALA A 624 2.69 10.24 16.02
CA ALA A 624 2.29 9.93 17.39
C ALA A 624 3.45 10.04 18.39
N GLY A 625 4.63 9.50 18.07
CA GLY A 625 5.80 9.55 18.93
C GLY A 625 6.32 10.98 19.13
N LEU A 626 6.41 11.78 18.07
CA LEU A 626 6.79 13.19 18.17
C LEU A 626 5.74 14.03 18.93
N ARG A 627 4.45 13.72 18.77
CA ARG A 627 3.37 14.34 19.55
C ARG A 627 3.42 13.97 21.03
N THR A 628 3.80 12.74 21.35
CA THR A 628 4.02 12.24 22.72
C THR A 628 5.22 12.97 23.37
N ILE A 629 6.33 13.11 22.64
CA ILE A 629 7.51 13.92 23.04
C ILE A 629 7.11 15.38 23.31
N LYS A 630 6.34 16.01 22.41
CA LYS A 630 5.89 17.40 22.57
C LYS A 630 5.07 17.59 23.85
N ALA A 631 4.07 16.73 24.08
CA ALA A 631 3.24 16.76 25.29
C ALA A 631 4.06 16.53 26.58
N TYR A 632 5.08 15.66 26.53
CA TYR A 632 6.02 15.47 27.63
C TYR A 632 6.81 16.74 27.96
N HIS A 633 7.37 17.45 26.97
CA HIS A 633 8.04 18.75 27.19
C HIS A 633 7.08 19.81 27.73
N GLU A 634 5.90 19.95 27.14
CA GLU A 634 4.85 20.88 27.59
C GLU A 634 4.46 20.60 29.06
N SER A 635 4.34 19.34 29.46
CA SER A 635 4.01 18.93 30.83
C SER A 635 5.07 19.29 31.88
N ARG A 636 6.31 19.57 31.46
CA ARG A 636 7.44 20.00 32.29
C ARG A 636 7.68 21.51 32.22
N GLY A 637 6.84 22.26 31.52
CA GLY A 637 7.01 23.70 31.28
C GLY A 637 8.03 24.03 30.18
N GLU A 638 8.46 23.05 29.38
CA GLU A 638 9.48 23.20 28.33
C GLU A 638 8.88 23.28 26.91
N GLY A 639 7.64 23.74 26.76
CA GLY A 639 6.92 23.80 25.47
C GLY A 639 7.57 24.66 24.38
N GLN A 640 8.61 25.45 24.71
CA GLN A 640 9.44 26.16 23.73
C GLN A 640 10.40 25.27 22.92
N ARG A 641 10.52 23.97 23.30
CA ARG A 641 11.30 22.95 22.58
C ARG A 641 10.60 22.58 21.28
N ASP A 642 11.06 23.19 20.18
CA ASP A 642 10.50 23.07 18.83
C ASP A 642 11.47 22.44 17.80
N VAL A 643 12.75 22.24 18.11
CA VAL A 643 13.75 21.74 17.14
C VAL A 643 13.81 20.21 17.12
N CYS A 644 13.70 19.64 15.91
CA CYS A 644 13.93 18.22 15.65
C CYS A 644 15.17 18.04 14.76
N LEU A 645 16.17 17.30 15.25
CA LEU A 645 17.39 16.96 14.54
C LEU A 645 17.17 15.70 13.68
N ILE A 646 17.46 15.77 12.38
CA ILE A 646 17.18 14.66 11.43
C ILE A 646 18.37 14.45 10.48
N PRO A 647 18.98 13.25 10.41
CA PRO A 647 20.04 12.93 9.46
C PRO A 647 19.61 13.09 8.00
N ILE A 648 20.55 13.44 7.11
CA ILE A 648 20.31 13.44 5.65
C ILE A 648 19.87 12.07 5.10
N SER A 649 20.29 10.98 5.75
CA SER A 649 19.98 9.60 5.38
C SER A 649 18.58 9.15 5.77
N ALA A 650 17.95 9.78 6.77
CA ALA A 650 16.62 9.39 7.26
C ALA A 650 15.58 9.38 6.13
N HIS A 651 14.58 8.50 6.24
CA HIS A 651 13.50 8.38 5.25
C HIS A 651 12.70 9.69 5.10
N GLY A 652 11.91 9.81 4.04
CA GLY A 652 11.22 11.07 3.72
C GLY A 652 10.03 11.36 4.64
N THR A 653 9.51 10.33 5.32
CA THR A 653 8.46 10.44 6.33
C THR A 653 8.93 11.22 7.55
N ASN A 654 10.10 10.89 8.13
CA ASN A 654 10.61 11.49 9.36
C ASN A 654 10.56 13.04 9.36
N PRO A 655 11.10 13.76 8.35
CA PRO A 655 11.01 15.22 8.27
C PRO A 655 9.61 15.75 7.93
N ALA A 656 8.76 14.97 7.26
CA ALA A 656 7.36 15.34 7.03
C ALA A 656 6.52 15.22 8.30
N SER A 657 6.69 14.14 9.07
CA SER A 657 6.07 13.89 10.37
C SER A 657 6.51 14.93 11.41
N ALA A 658 7.79 15.33 11.40
CA ALA A 658 8.29 16.41 12.25
C ALA A 658 7.67 17.76 11.89
N ALA A 659 7.62 18.13 10.61
CA ALA A 659 6.92 19.35 10.17
C ALA A 659 5.43 19.32 10.56
N MET A 660 4.76 18.16 10.42
CA MET A 660 3.36 17.95 10.80
C MET A 660 3.11 18.00 12.31
N ALA A 661 4.09 17.64 13.14
CA ALA A 661 4.05 17.82 14.60
C ALA A 661 4.28 19.28 15.04
N GLY A 662 4.58 20.19 14.09
CA GLY A 662 4.95 21.58 14.33
C GLY A 662 6.42 21.77 14.73
N MET A 663 7.27 20.77 14.51
CA MET A 663 8.69 20.84 14.83
C MET A 663 9.51 21.42 13.67
N LYS A 664 10.48 22.25 14.02
CA LYS A 664 11.49 22.79 13.11
C LYS A 664 12.57 21.75 12.83
N VAL A 665 12.50 21.14 11.64
CA VAL A 665 13.54 20.24 11.13
C VAL A 665 14.87 20.99 11.00
N VAL A 666 15.92 20.43 11.61
CA VAL A 666 17.32 20.84 11.44
C VAL A 666 18.12 19.62 11.00
N ILE A 667 18.64 19.68 9.78
CA ILE A 667 19.34 18.57 9.14
C ILE A 667 20.71 18.31 9.80
N VAL A 668 21.05 17.05 10.05
CA VAL A 668 22.36 16.56 10.51
C VAL A 668 23.08 15.85 9.35
N ASN A 669 24.40 16.04 9.23
CA ASN A 669 25.21 15.48 8.16
C ASN A 669 25.52 13.98 8.39
N CYS A 670 25.88 13.29 7.31
CA CYS A 670 26.58 12.00 7.37
C CYS A 670 28.01 12.17 6.84
N LYS A 671 28.93 11.40 7.42
CA LYS A 671 30.33 11.27 6.99
C LYS A 671 30.40 10.52 5.64
N PRO A 672 31.49 10.64 4.85
CA PRO A 672 31.55 10.06 3.50
C PRO A 672 31.40 8.53 3.42
N ASN A 673 31.60 7.82 4.54
CA ASN A 673 31.38 6.38 4.70
C ASN A 673 29.93 6.01 5.07
N GLY A 674 29.00 6.96 5.10
CA GLY A 674 27.58 6.73 5.40
C GLY A 674 27.20 7.04 6.85
N ASN A 675 28.09 6.75 7.81
CA ASN A 675 27.83 6.95 9.24
C ASN A 675 27.43 8.40 9.57
N LEU A 676 26.65 8.60 10.63
CA LEU A 676 26.26 9.90 11.14
C LEU A 676 27.47 10.76 11.54
N ASP A 677 27.38 12.05 11.28
CA ASP A 677 28.37 13.02 11.75
C ASP A 677 28.05 13.46 13.19
N LEU A 678 28.57 12.71 14.17
CA LEU A 678 28.39 13.01 15.60
C LEU A 678 28.94 14.38 16.03
N ASP A 679 29.95 14.90 15.34
CA ASP A 679 30.54 16.20 15.63
C ASP A 679 29.58 17.34 15.21
N ASP A 680 28.98 17.19 14.03
CA ASP A 680 27.90 18.06 13.52
C ASP A 680 26.60 17.90 14.33
N LEU A 681 26.25 16.68 14.75
CA LEU A 681 25.13 16.41 15.67
C LEU A 681 25.31 17.17 16.98
N LYS A 682 26.48 17.02 17.63
CA LYS A 682 26.79 17.66 18.90
C LYS A 682 26.76 19.19 18.79
N ALA A 683 27.42 19.75 17.77
CA ALA A 683 27.42 21.18 17.51
C ALA A 683 25.99 21.73 17.26
N LYS A 684 25.10 20.94 16.66
CA LYS A 684 23.68 21.31 16.45
C LYS A 684 22.84 21.14 17.72
N ALA A 685 23.06 20.08 18.50
CA ALA A 685 22.39 19.87 19.78
C ALA A 685 22.73 20.98 20.80
N GLU A 686 24.00 21.32 20.95
CA GLU A 686 24.47 22.41 21.82
C GLU A 686 23.93 23.77 21.35
N LYS A 687 24.01 24.07 20.04
CA LYS A 687 23.47 25.30 19.44
C LYS A 687 21.96 25.46 19.63
N HIS A 688 21.22 24.36 19.69
CA HIS A 688 19.76 24.35 19.80
C HIS A 688 19.26 23.94 21.19
N LYS A 689 20.13 23.77 22.20
CA LYS A 689 19.84 23.20 23.52
C LYS A 689 18.53 23.66 24.16
N GLU A 690 18.31 24.97 24.28
CA GLU A 690 17.12 25.56 24.92
C GLU A 690 15.81 25.33 24.14
N LYS A 691 15.92 24.81 22.91
CA LYS A 691 14.83 24.53 21.98
C LYS A 691 14.84 23.08 21.46
N LEU A 692 15.77 22.24 21.90
CA LEU A 692 15.92 20.88 21.38
C LEU A 692 14.77 20.01 21.91
N ALA A 693 13.89 19.56 21.02
CA ALA A 693 12.79 18.65 21.33
C ALA A 693 13.23 17.20 21.07
N ALA A 694 13.73 16.91 19.88
CA ALA A 694 14.00 15.53 19.46
C ALA A 694 15.22 15.39 18.56
N VAL A 695 15.75 14.16 18.49
CA VAL A 695 16.38 13.61 17.29
C VAL A 695 15.46 12.52 16.70
N MET A 696 15.45 12.36 15.39
CA MET A 696 14.92 11.17 14.73
C MET A 696 16.07 10.41 14.06
N VAL A 697 16.26 9.13 14.40
CA VAL A 697 17.33 8.28 13.84
C VAL A 697 16.80 6.90 13.46
N THR A 698 17.08 6.43 12.25
CA THR A 698 16.81 5.04 11.81
C THR A 698 17.98 4.16 12.23
N TYR A 699 17.73 2.98 12.80
CA TYR A 699 18.79 2.07 13.23
C TYR A 699 18.47 0.58 12.94
N PRO A 700 19.39 -0.21 12.34
CA PRO A 700 20.56 0.25 11.58
C PRO A 700 20.17 1.28 10.52
N SER A 701 21.10 2.16 10.15
CA SER A 701 20.77 3.31 9.30
C SER A 701 20.34 2.87 7.90
N THR A 702 19.62 3.74 7.19
CA THR A 702 19.06 3.49 5.85
C THR A 702 20.11 3.19 4.78
N PHE A 703 21.40 3.29 5.10
CA PHE A 703 22.51 2.82 4.27
C PHE A 703 22.84 1.32 4.44
N GLY A 704 22.10 0.61 5.30
CA GLY A 704 22.30 -0.82 5.56
C GLY A 704 23.46 -1.12 6.50
N VAL A 705 23.79 -0.22 7.43
CA VAL A 705 24.93 -0.37 8.35
C VAL A 705 24.56 -0.10 9.81
N PHE A 706 25.20 -0.85 10.71
CA PHE A 706 25.24 -0.54 12.13
C PHE A 706 26.38 0.44 12.42
N GLU A 707 26.12 1.38 13.34
CA GLU A 707 27.06 2.45 13.70
C GLU A 707 27.33 2.39 15.21
N ASP A 708 28.60 2.38 15.64
CA ASP A 708 28.98 2.17 17.05
C ASP A 708 28.47 3.26 18.00
N GLY A 709 28.57 4.53 17.60
CA GLY A 709 28.28 5.71 18.41
C GLY A 709 26.79 6.05 18.57
N ILE A 710 25.88 5.09 18.37
CA ILE A 710 24.44 5.31 18.56
C ILE A 710 24.06 5.62 20.02
N LYS A 711 24.84 5.10 20.99
CA LYS A 711 24.68 5.44 22.42
C LYS A 711 25.16 6.86 22.72
N ASP A 712 26.28 7.26 22.13
CA ASP A 712 26.81 8.62 22.22
C ASP A 712 25.81 9.65 21.66
N LEU A 713 25.11 9.33 20.56
CA LEU A 713 23.98 10.11 20.07
C LEU A 713 22.88 10.28 21.12
N CYS A 714 22.50 9.21 21.82
CA CYS A 714 21.45 9.28 22.84
C CYS A 714 21.88 10.20 23.98
N GLU A 715 23.10 10.00 24.50
CA GLU A 715 23.68 10.82 25.57
C GLU A 715 23.81 12.31 25.17
N ILE A 716 24.26 12.61 23.94
CA ILE A 716 24.35 13.98 23.41
C ILE A 716 22.98 14.68 23.42
N ILE A 717 21.92 13.96 23.04
CA ILE A 717 20.56 14.52 22.94
C ILE A 717 19.92 14.69 24.32
N HIS A 718 20.02 13.67 25.18
CA HIS A 718 19.52 13.72 26.57
C HIS A 718 20.24 14.81 27.39
N THR A 719 21.56 14.95 27.25
CA THR A 719 22.37 16.01 27.91
C THR A 719 21.97 17.42 27.48
N ASN A 720 21.41 17.57 26.27
CA ASN A 720 20.87 18.83 25.77
C ASN A 720 19.34 18.97 25.95
N GLY A 721 18.72 18.07 26.72
CA GLY A 721 17.31 18.13 27.13
C GLY A 721 16.30 17.69 26.06
N GLY A 722 16.76 17.08 24.96
CA GLY A 722 15.88 16.51 23.94
C GLY A 722 15.48 15.06 24.25
N GLN A 723 14.75 14.46 23.30
CA GLN A 723 14.33 13.06 23.32
C GLN A 723 14.79 12.32 22.06
N VAL A 724 14.96 11.00 22.16
CA VAL A 724 15.44 10.15 21.09
C VAL A 724 14.26 9.37 20.50
N TYR A 725 13.81 9.79 19.33
CA TYR A 725 12.92 9.02 18.49
C TYR A 725 13.74 8.07 17.61
N MET A 726 13.52 6.76 17.76
CA MET A 726 14.09 5.76 16.84
C MET A 726 13.06 5.35 15.79
N ASP A 727 13.46 5.36 14.53
CA ASP A 727 12.69 4.81 13.41
C ASP A 727 12.98 3.31 13.30
N GLY A 728 12.00 2.51 13.70
CA GLY A 728 12.07 1.05 13.77
C GLY A 728 11.69 0.34 12.47
N ALA A 729 11.65 1.04 11.33
CA ALA A 729 11.47 0.43 10.02
C ALA A 729 12.47 -0.71 9.74
N ASN A 730 13.69 -0.59 10.27
CA ASN A 730 14.80 -1.54 10.10
C ASN A 730 14.95 -2.53 11.28
N MET A 731 13.92 -2.69 12.13
CA MET A 731 13.95 -3.61 13.28
C MET A 731 14.21 -5.08 12.92
N ASN A 732 14.02 -5.49 11.66
CA ASN A 732 14.32 -6.87 11.21
C ASN A 732 15.81 -7.26 11.42
N ALA A 733 16.71 -6.28 11.56
CA ALA A 733 18.11 -6.49 11.90
C ALA A 733 18.43 -6.47 13.41
N GLN A 734 17.49 -6.05 14.27
CA GLN A 734 17.74 -5.85 15.71
C GLN A 734 17.26 -7.01 16.59
N ILE A 735 16.11 -7.62 16.28
CA ILE A 735 15.37 -8.47 17.23
C ILE A 735 16.24 -9.62 17.77
N GLY A 736 16.30 -9.72 19.11
CA GLY A 736 17.08 -10.74 19.82
C GLY A 736 18.59 -10.47 19.90
N ILE A 737 19.10 -9.46 19.19
CA ILE A 737 20.50 -9.02 19.24
C ILE A 737 20.64 -7.75 20.08
N CYS A 738 19.84 -6.72 19.76
CA CYS A 738 19.78 -5.43 20.42
C CYS A 738 18.33 -4.93 20.48
N SER A 739 18.07 -3.87 21.27
CA SER A 739 16.74 -3.28 21.40
C SER A 739 16.84 -1.75 21.43
N PRO A 740 15.93 -0.98 20.79
CA PRO A 740 15.93 0.48 20.86
C PRO A 740 15.94 1.01 22.29
N GLY A 741 15.19 0.37 23.19
CA GLY A 741 15.07 0.77 24.59
C GLY A 741 16.27 0.42 25.49
N ASP A 742 17.12 -0.55 25.12
CA ASP A 742 18.44 -0.78 25.75
C ASP A 742 19.57 0.04 25.09
N ILE A 743 19.34 0.55 23.88
CA ILE A 743 20.24 1.48 23.19
C ILE A 743 20.13 2.89 23.79
N GLY A 744 18.92 3.33 24.14
CA GLY A 744 18.66 4.65 24.73
C GLY A 744 17.60 5.48 23.99
N ALA A 745 16.80 4.88 23.12
CA ALA A 745 15.62 5.54 22.56
C ALA A 745 14.55 5.76 23.65
N ASP A 746 13.84 6.88 23.57
CA ASP A 746 12.68 7.19 24.42
C ASP A 746 11.37 6.66 23.82
N VAL A 747 11.30 6.61 22.48
CA VAL A 747 10.16 6.13 21.69
C VAL A 747 10.61 5.54 20.36
N CYS A 748 9.92 4.52 19.88
CA CYS A 748 10.11 3.94 18.55
C CYS A 748 8.79 3.49 17.93
N HIS A 749 8.57 3.72 16.63
CA HIS A 749 7.50 3.03 15.89
C HIS A 749 7.99 1.72 15.28
N LEU A 750 7.08 0.76 15.07
CA LEU A 750 7.35 -0.49 14.36
C LEU A 750 6.52 -0.56 13.09
N ASN A 751 7.12 -0.90 11.95
CA ASN A 751 6.35 -1.30 10.77
C ASN A 751 5.94 -2.78 10.93
N LEU A 752 4.74 -3.05 11.45
CA LEU A 752 4.22 -4.43 11.50
C LEU A 752 4.10 -5.04 10.09
N HIS A 753 3.80 -4.21 9.10
CA HIS A 753 3.77 -4.49 7.66
C HIS A 753 5.15 -4.51 6.97
N LYS A 754 6.19 -4.84 7.75
CA LYS A 754 7.56 -5.12 7.32
C LYS A 754 8.14 -6.23 8.20
N THR A 755 8.33 -5.93 9.48
CA THR A 755 9.05 -6.81 10.42
C THR A 755 8.17 -7.91 11.01
N PHE A 756 6.85 -7.73 11.08
CA PHE A 756 5.91 -8.63 11.77
C PHE A 756 4.77 -9.11 10.85
N CYS A 757 5.12 -9.46 9.61
CA CYS A 757 4.33 -10.25 8.65
C CYS A 757 2.97 -9.71 8.14
N ILE A 758 2.49 -8.53 8.56
CA ILE A 758 1.30 -7.92 7.94
C ILE A 758 1.55 -7.71 6.43
N PRO A 759 0.63 -8.12 5.54
CA PRO A 759 0.84 -8.09 4.10
C PRO A 759 0.91 -6.68 3.52
N HIS A 760 1.80 -6.51 2.54
CA HIS A 760 2.10 -5.24 1.89
C HIS A 760 0.95 -4.67 1.03
N GLY A 761 0.00 -5.50 0.61
CA GLY A 761 -1.32 -5.12 0.09
C GLY A 761 -1.31 -4.27 -1.20
N GLY A 762 -0.24 -4.31 -1.98
CA GLY A 762 -0.04 -3.43 -3.13
C GLY A 762 0.29 -1.97 -2.76
N GLY A 763 0.57 -1.69 -1.48
CA GLY A 763 0.81 -0.34 -0.95
C GLY A 763 -0.06 0.03 0.26
N GLY A 764 -0.56 -0.96 1.01
CA GLY A 764 -1.50 -0.82 2.12
C GLY A 764 -2.43 -2.02 2.22
N PRO A 765 -2.72 -2.56 3.42
CA PRO A 765 -2.75 -1.85 4.70
C PRO A 765 -1.41 -1.75 5.42
N GLY A 766 -1.44 -1.12 6.60
CA GLY A 766 -0.35 -1.18 7.55
C GLY A 766 -0.82 -0.91 8.98
N MET A 767 0.07 -1.23 9.93
CA MET A 767 0.04 -0.75 11.31
C MET A 767 1.42 -0.22 11.69
N GLY A 768 1.44 0.79 12.57
CA GLY A 768 2.63 1.52 13.02
C GLY A 768 2.66 1.80 14.53
N PRO A 769 2.47 0.78 15.40
CA PRO A 769 2.43 0.97 16.84
C PRO A 769 3.72 1.60 17.37
N ILE A 770 3.59 2.37 18.46
CA ILE A 770 4.73 2.99 19.16
C ILE A 770 5.00 2.32 20.50
N GLY A 771 6.24 1.89 20.71
CA GLY A 771 6.77 1.56 22.03
C GLY A 771 7.43 2.79 22.66
N VAL A 772 7.23 2.98 23.97
CA VAL A 772 7.73 4.15 24.70
C VAL A 772 8.32 3.80 26.08
N LYS A 773 9.20 4.66 26.57
CA LYS A 773 9.66 4.63 27.97
C LYS A 773 8.61 5.22 28.93
N SER A 774 8.71 4.82 30.19
CA SER A 774 7.76 5.10 31.28
C SER A 774 7.42 6.58 31.47
N HIS A 775 8.32 7.51 31.13
CA HIS A 775 8.05 8.95 31.24
C HIS A 775 7.22 9.52 30.09
N LEU A 776 7.17 8.83 28.94
CA LEU A 776 6.31 9.16 27.80
C LEU A 776 4.97 8.42 27.84
N ALA A 777 4.89 7.26 28.49
CA ALA A 777 3.68 6.45 28.64
C ALA A 777 2.41 7.23 29.07
N PRO A 778 2.45 8.20 30.02
CA PRO A 778 1.27 8.98 30.39
C PRO A 778 0.63 9.77 29.24
N PHE A 779 1.38 10.03 28.16
CA PHE A 779 0.99 10.89 27.03
C PHE A 779 0.62 10.09 25.77
N LEU A 780 0.60 8.75 25.82
CA LEU A 780 0.23 7.91 24.68
C LEU A 780 -1.17 8.23 24.12
N PRO A 781 -1.44 8.02 22.82
CA PRO A 781 -2.70 8.38 22.17
C PRO A 781 -3.97 7.87 22.86
N GLY A 782 -4.86 8.81 23.20
CA GLY A 782 -6.21 8.55 23.68
C GLY A 782 -7.21 8.38 22.54
N HIS A 783 -8.47 8.12 22.89
CA HIS A 783 -9.60 8.13 21.96
C HIS A 783 -10.88 8.59 22.69
N PRO A 784 -11.73 9.44 22.10
CA PRO A 784 -12.84 10.06 22.81
C PRO A 784 -14.02 9.12 23.14
N LEU A 785 -14.13 7.96 22.49
CA LEU A 785 -15.25 7.02 22.67
C LEU A 785 -14.85 5.76 23.47
N VAL A 786 -13.56 5.43 23.51
CA VAL A 786 -13.01 4.23 24.15
C VAL A 786 -11.73 4.63 24.87
N LYS A 787 -11.59 4.41 26.18
CA LYS A 787 -10.37 4.83 26.91
C LYS A 787 -9.15 4.05 26.42
N THR A 788 -8.25 4.73 25.73
CA THR A 788 -6.88 4.30 25.41
C THR A 788 -5.87 5.32 25.94
N GLY A 789 -4.58 4.98 25.89
CA GLY A 789 -3.50 5.88 26.29
C GLY A 789 -3.37 6.06 27.81
N GLY A 790 -2.46 6.95 28.21
CA GLY A 790 -2.19 7.24 29.62
C GLY A 790 -3.10 8.33 30.22
N ASP A 791 -2.96 8.60 31.51
CA ASP A 791 -3.81 9.58 32.22
C ASP A 791 -3.55 11.06 31.84
N LYS A 792 -2.61 11.33 30.91
CA LYS A 792 -2.37 12.62 30.26
C LYS A 792 -2.34 12.47 28.72
N ALA A 793 -3.09 11.51 28.19
CA ALA A 793 -3.10 11.13 26.78
C ALA A 793 -3.26 12.33 25.83
N ILE A 794 -2.48 12.33 24.74
CA ILE A 794 -2.73 13.23 23.60
C ILE A 794 -4.03 12.85 22.89
N GLY A 795 -4.58 13.80 22.12
CA GLY A 795 -5.74 13.56 21.26
C GLY A 795 -5.52 12.43 20.24
N PRO A 796 -6.60 11.86 19.68
CA PRO A 796 -6.52 10.71 18.78
C PRO A 796 -5.70 11.00 17.52
N ILE A 797 -4.94 9.99 17.11
CA ILE A 797 -4.06 9.97 15.92
C ILE A 797 -4.79 9.33 14.73
N SER A 798 -5.63 8.32 14.99
CA SER A 798 -6.41 7.56 14.00
C SER A 798 -7.89 7.52 14.39
N ALA A 799 -8.78 7.23 13.45
CA ALA A 799 -10.23 7.29 13.67
C ALA A 799 -10.77 6.22 14.63
N ALA A 800 -10.12 5.06 14.70
CA ALA A 800 -10.44 3.96 15.61
C ALA A 800 -9.40 3.85 16.76
N PRO A 801 -9.81 3.42 17.97
CA PRO A 801 -8.95 3.42 19.17
C PRO A 801 -7.68 2.56 19.04
N PHE A 802 -7.74 1.48 18.25
CA PHE A 802 -6.63 0.54 17.99
C PHE A 802 -6.27 0.46 16.49
N GLY A 803 -6.65 1.47 15.71
CA GLY A 803 -6.38 1.52 14.27
C GLY A 803 -7.03 0.36 13.50
N SER A 804 -6.23 -0.35 12.70
CA SER A 804 -6.67 -1.49 11.87
C SER A 804 -6.65 -2.79 12.67
N SER A 805 -7.55 -2.93 13.64
CA SER A 805 -7.50 -4.01 14.64
C SER A 805 -7.49 -5.43 14.06
N SER A 806 -8.24 -5.70 12.98
CA SER A 806 -8.39 -7.06 12.41
C SER A 806 -7.15 -7.67 11.79
N ILE A 807 -6.11 -6.87 11.50
CA ILE A 807 -4.81 -7.36 10.97
C ILE A 807 -3.72 -7.51 12.04
N LEU A 808 -3.97 -7.09 13.29
CA LEU A 808 -3.06 -7.32 14.41
C LEU A 808 -2.90 -8.81 14.81
N PRO A 809 -3.90 -9.71 14.65
CA PRO A 809 -3.73 -11.15 14.79
C PRO A 809 -2.60 -11.76 13.94
N ILE A 810 -2.23 -11.14 12.81
CA ILE A 810 -1.12 -11.59 11.95
C ILE A 810 0.21 -11.45 12.69
N SER A 811 0.48 -10.28 13.28
CA SER A 811 1.72 -10.01 14.02
C SER A 811 1.77 -10.74 15.36
N TRP A 812 0.63 -10.85 16.06
CA TRP A 812 0.50 -11.71 17.23
C TRP A 812 0.81 -13.17 16.87
N ALA A 813 0.28 -13.66 15.74
CA ALA A 813 0.55 -15.02 15.28
C ALA A 813 2.04 -15.22 14.97
N TYR A 814 2.67 -14.32 14.21
CA TYR A 814 4.11 -14.38 13.93
C TYR A 814 4.95 -14.52 15.21
N VAL A 815 4.75 -13.64 16.21
CA VAL A 815 5.55 -13.67 17.44
C VAL A 815 5.30 -14.94 18.23
N LYS A 816 4.04 -15.38 18.40
CA LYS A 816 3.72 -16.61 19.14
C LYS A 816 4.10 -17.90 18.37
N LEU A 817 4.15 -17.90 17.04
CA LEU A 817 4.67 -19.03 16.23
C LEU A 817 6.20 -19.15 16.32
N MET A 818 6.90 -18.01 16.32
CA MET A 818 8.37 -17.98 16.30
C MET A 818 8.98 -18.15 17.71
N GLY A 819 8.38 -17.51 18.71
CA GLY A 819 8.90 -17.41 20.07
C GLY A 819 10.29 -16.75 20.16
N ALA A 820 10.84 -16.67 21.38
CA ALA A 820 12.11 -16.00 21.65
C ALA A 820 13.26 -16.48 20.73
N LYS A 821 13.33 -17.79 20.49
CA LYS A 821 14.38 -18.40 19.66
C LYS A 821 14.16 -18.14 18.17
N GLY A 822 12.98 -18.46 17.62
CA GLY A 822 12.74 -18.42 16.18
C GLY A 822 12.85 -17.01 15.61
N ILE A 823 12.38 -15.99 16.35
CA ILE A 823 12.44 -14.59 15.89
C ILE A 823 13.86 -14.04 15.90
N THR A 824 14.72 -14.51 16.83
CA THR A 824 16.16 -14.21 16.84
C THR A 824 16.86 -14.91 15.66
N GLU A 825 16.52 -16.17 15.36
CA GLU A 825 17.04 -16.90 14.21
C GLU A 825 16.63 -16.28 12.86
N ALA A 826 15.44 -15.68 12.77
CA ALA A 826 15.02 -14.87 11.62
C ALA A 826 15.94 -13.66 11.41
N THR A 827 16.14 -12.82 12.43
CA THR A 827 17.06 -11.67 12.34
C THR A 827 18.50 -12.09 12.00
N HIS A 828 18.98 -13.22 12.53
CA HIS A 828 20.27 -13.79 12.12
C HIS A 828 20.33 -14.18 10.63
N GLN A 829 19.27 -14.79 10.08
CA GLN A 829 19.22 -15.15 8.66
C GLN A 829 19.03 -13.94 7.74
N ALA A 830 18.28 -12.90 8.13
CA ALA A 830 18.16 -11.67 7.35
C ALA A 830 19.54 -11.00 7.14
N ILE A 831 20.36 -10.92 8.20
CA ILE A 831 21.74 -10.40 8.13
C ILE A 831 22.65 -11.32 7.30
N LEU A 832 22.52 -12.65 7.43
CA LEU A 832 23.28 -13.61 6.62
C LEU A 832 22.95 -13.50 5.12
N ASN A 833 21.67 -13.48 4.77
CA ASN A 833 21.22 -13.44 3.38
C ASN A 833 21.69 -12.15 2.68
N ALA A 834 21.60 -11.00 3.37
CA ALA A 834 22.13 -9.74 2.87
C ALA A 834 23.65 -9.77 2.64
N ASN A 835 24.43 -10.23 3.63
CA ASN A 835 25.89 -10.32 3.49
C ASN A 835 26.32 -11.37 2.46
N TYR A 836 25.55 -12.45 2.28
CA TYR A 836 25.78 -13.45 1.23
C TYR A 836 25.65 -12.84 -0.17
N MET A 837 24.55 -12.12 -0.43
CA MET A 837 24.36 -11.43 -1.70
C MET A 837 25.40 -10.32 -1.91
N ARG A 838 25.75 -9.57 -0.85
CA ARG A 838 26.84 -8.58 -0.85
C ARG A 838 28.15 -9.22 -1.33
N SER A 839 28.57 -10.33 -0.74
CA SER A 839 29.79 -11.06 -1.15
C SER A 839 29.71 -11.69 -2.54
N ARG A 840 28.53 -12.13 -2.98
CA ARG A 840 28.35 -12.59 -4.38
C ARG A 840 28.46 -11.46 -5.41
N LEU A 841 28.19 -10.21 -5.03
CA LEU A 841 28.08 -9.08 -5.97
C LEU A 841 29.23 -8.07 -5.90
N GLU A 842 30.03 -8.05 -4.83
CA GLU A 842 31.09 -7.05 -4.59
C GLU A 842 32.19 -6.98 -5.69
N ASN A 843 32.43 -8.09 -6.40
CA ASN A 843 33.38 -8.15 -7.52
C ASN A 843 32.78 -7.67 -8.87
N HIS A 844 31.47 -7.43 -8.93
CA HIS A 844 30.73 -7.02 -10.13
C HIS A 844 30.18 -5.60 -10.01
N TYR A 845 29.73 -5.24 -8.81
CA TYR A 845 29.16 -3.96 -8.43
C TYR A 845 29.85 -3.44 -7.17
N LYS A 846 30.23 -2.16 -7.18
CA LYS A 846 30.73 -1.52 -5.97
C LYS A 846 29.61 -1.44 -4.92
N VAL A 847 29.78 -2.14 -3.81
CA VAL A 847 28.99 -1.92 -2.59
C VAL A 847 29.33 -0.53 -2.05
N LEU A 848 28.31 0.28 -1.76
CA LEU A 848 28.52 1.70 -1.44
C LEU A 848 28.90 1.93 0.03
N TYR A 849 28.33 1.16 0.95
CA TYR A 849 28.53 1.30 2.40
C TYR A 849 28.66 -0.08 3.07
N THR A 850 29.55 -0.17 4.04
CA THR A 850 29.81 -1.32 4.94
C THR A 850 30.41 -0.78 6.23
N ASN A 851 30.33 -1.55 7.32
CA ASN A 851 31.10 -1.24 8.53
C ASN A 851 32.61 -1.56 8.37
N GLU A 852 33.41 -1.35 9.42
CA GLU A 852 34.87 -1.55 9.39
C GLU A 852 35.30 -3.00 9.12
N ASN A 853 34.43 -3.98 9.39
CA ASN A 853 34.65 -5.40 9.08
C ASN A 853 34.21 -5.79 7.65
N GLY A 854 33.77 -4.83 6.84
CA GLY A 854 33.24 -5.07 5.48
C GLY A 854 31.82 -5.64 5.45
N MET A 855 31.10 -5.63 6.58
CA MET A 855 29.75 -6.20 6.68
C MET A 855 28.65 -5.15 6.49
N CYS A 856 27.48 -5.59 6.03
CA CYS A 856 26.22 -4.84 6.08
C CYS A 856 25.26 -5.45 7.12
N ALA A 857 24.10 -4.80 7.32
CA ALA A 857 23.02 -5.26 8.18
C ALA A 857 22.11 -6.26 7.43
N HIS A 858 20.79 -6.07 7.49
CA HIS A 858 19.76 -6.79 6.73
C HIS A 858 19.62 -6.31 5.27
N GLU A 859 20.26 -5.20 4.90
CA GLU A 859 20.20 -4.60 3.57
C GLU A 859 21.55 -4.00 3.15
N PHE A 860 21.75 -3.74 1.85
CA PHE A 860 22.95 -3.08 1.31
C PHE A 860 22.69 -2.31 0.01
N ILE A 861 23.57 -1.35 -0.33
CA ILE A 861 23.45 -0.50 -1.52
C ILE A 861 24.53 -0.82 -2.56
N LEU A 862 24.11 -0.97 -3.82
CA LEU A 862 25.00 -1.07 -5.00
C LEU A 862 25.08 0.25 -5.78
N ASP A 863 26.31 0.69 -6.03
CA ASP A 863 26.63 1.94 -6.70
C ASP A 863 26.57 1.80 -8.24
N ILE A 864 25.42 2.11 -8.84
CA ILE A 864 25.19 2.00 -10.30
C ILE A 864 25.75 3.23 -11.06
N ARG A 865 25.93 4.36 -10.37
CA ARG A 865 26.33 5.66 -10.95
C ARG A 865 27.53 5.63 -11.92
N PRO A 866 28.60 4.83 -11.70
CA PRO A 866 29.74 4.78 -12.64
C PRO A 866 29.34 4.37 -14.07
N PHE A 867 28.30 3.54 -14.22
CA PHE A 867 27.88 3.03 -15.53
C PHE A 867 27.19 4.09 -16.40
N GLY A 868 26.74 5.21 -15.82
CA GLY A 868 26.27 6.38 -16.57
C GLY A 868 27.40 7.03 -17.39
N GLU A 869 28.63 7.06 -16.85
CA GLU A 869 29.79 7.58 -17.59
C GLU A 869 30.38 6.51 -18.55
N THR A 870 30.54 5.26 -18.09
CA THR A 870 31.22 4.22 -18.91
C THR A 870 30.33 3.67 -20.03
N ALA A 871 29.08 3.31 -19.73
CA ALA A 871 28.15 2.66 -20.64
C ALA A 871 27.00 3.60 -21.10
N GLY A 872 26.66 4.61 -20.31
CA GLY A 872 25.41 5.37 -20.45
C GLY A 872 24.21 4.69 -19.79
N ILE A 873 24.44 3.80 -18.82
CA ILE A 873 23.43 2.95 -18.16
C ILE A 873 23.14 3.48 -16.75
N GLU A 874 21.84 3.64 -16.45
CA GLU A 874 21.32 4.19 -15.20
C GLU A 874 20.65 3.10 -14.34
N ALA A 875 20.40 3.37 -13.06
CA ALA A 875 19.72 2.43 -12.15
C ALA A 875 18.31 2.02 -12.64
N ILE A 876 17.62 2.90 -13.37
CA ILE A 876 16.34 2.56 -14.00
C ILE A 876 16.48 1.51 -15.12
N ASP A 877 17.57 1.50 -15.89
CA ASP A 877 17.79 0.50 -16.93
C ASP A 877 17.97 -0.89 -16.31
N VAL A 878 18.75 -0.98 -15.21
CA VAL A 878 18.92 -2.21 -14.43
C VAL A 878 17.60 -2.64 -13.79
N ALA A 879 16.84 -1.69 -13.23
CA ALA A 879 15.54 -1.94 -12.61
C ALA A 879 14.50 -2.51 -13.60
N LYS A 880 14.45 -1.98 -14.83
CA LYS A 880 13.58 -2.50 -15.89
C LYS A 880 14.09 -3.83 -16.45
N ARG A 881 15.41 -4.00 -16.58
CA ARG A 881 16.01 -5.25 -17.09
C ARG A 881 15.78 -6.43 -16.16
N LEU A 882 15.79 -6.24 -14.84
CA LEU A 882 15.45 -7.30 -13.87
C LEU A 882 14.06 -7.91 -14.08
N GLN A 883 13.11 -7.15 -14.63
CA GLN A 883 11.77 -7.66 -14.98
C GLN A 883 11.84 -8.75 -16.06
N ASP A 884 12.77 -8.63 -17.02
CA ASP A 884 13.00 -9.66 -18.03
C ASP A 884 13.60 -10.94 -17.42
N TYR A 885 14.38 -10.80 -16.34
CA TYR A 885 14.93 -11.90 -15.53
C TYR A 885 13.93 -12.51 -14.54
N GLY A 886 12.68 -12.02 -14.51
CA GLY A 886 11.62 -12.54 -13.65
C GLY A 886 11.63 -11.99 -12.22
N PHE A 887 12.24 -10.82 -11.99
CA PHE A 887 12.34 -10.18 -10.67
C PHE A 887 11.73 -8.78 -10.65
N HIS A 888 11.14 -8.41 -9.51
CA HIS A 888 10.93 -6.99 -9.20
C HIS A 888 12.28 -6.33 -8.88
N SER A 889 12.42 -5.05 -9.21
CA SER A 889 13.61 -4.28 -8.87
C SER A 889 13.76 -4.11 -7.34
N PRO A 890 15.00 -4.05 -6.81
CA PRO A 890 15.29 -3.49 -5.49
C PRO A 890 14.85 -2.02 -5.36
N THR A 891 14.98 -1.45 -4.17
CA THR A 891 14.61 -0.06 -3.92
C THR A 891 15.55 0.87 -4.71
N MET A 892 14.98 1.73 -5.56
CA MET A 892 15.71 2.48 -6.58
C MET A 892 15.87 3.95 -6.21
N SER A 893 17.09 4.48 -6.35
CA SER A 893 17.41 5.92 -6.17
C SER A 893 17.13 6.52 -4.78
N TRP A 894 16.91 5.68 -3.76
CA TRP A 894 16.82 6.07 -2.36
C TRP A 894 17.57 5.03 -1.48
N PRO A 895 18.26 5.44 -0.39
CA PRO A 895 18.51 6.81 0.05
C PRO A 895 19.52 7.59 -0.81
N VAL A 896 20.26 6.92 -1.70
CA VAL A 896 21.20 7.57 -2.62
C VAL A 896 20.62 7.58 -4.04
N ALA A 897 20.64 8.75 -4.70
CA ALA A 897 20.15 8.88 -6.06
C ALA A 897 20.97 8.01 -7.04
N ASN A 898 20.26 7.33 -7.95
CA ASN A 898 20.84 6.46 -8.98
C ASN A 898 21.67 5.26 -8.43
N THR A 899 21.21 4.67 -7.32
CA THR A 899 21.70 3.38 -6.78
C THR A 899 20.55 2.39 -6.62
N LEU A 900 20.87 1.13 -6.29
CA LEU A 900 19.89 0.10 -5.93
C LEU A 900 20.15 -0.39 -4.50
N MET A 901 19.12 -0.47 -3.67
CA MET A 901 19.18 -0.97 -2.29
C MET A 901 18.41 -2.28 -2.14
N ILE A 902 19.12 -3.32 -1.69
CA ILE A 902 18.73 -4.73 -1.71
C ILE A 902 18.52 -5.20 -0.26
N GLU A 903 17.31 -5.69 0.03
CA GLU A 903 16.95 -6.38 1.28
C GLU A 903 16.28 -7.73 0.93
N PRO A 904 16.93 -8.88 1.15
CA PRO A 904 16.36 -10.19 0.80
C PRO A 904 15.44 -10.79 1.87
N THR A 905 15.51 -10.28 3.11
CA THR A 905 14.89 -10.89 4.31
C THR A 905 15.40 -12.30 4.64
N GLU A 906 14.90 -12.86 5.74
CA GLU A 906 15.15 -14.23 6.20
C GLU A 906 14.35 -15.31 5.44
N SER A 907 13.23 -14.93 4.81
CA SER A 907 12.29 -15.90 4.24
C SER A 907 12.73 -16.48 2.91
N GLU A 908 13.73 -15.86 2.28
CA GLU A 908 14.21 -16.29 0.98
C GLU A 908 15.26 -17.40 1.08
N SER A 909 15.09 -18.41 0.22
CA SER A 909 16.02 -19.54 0.15
C SER A 909 17.29 -19.14 -0.57
N LYS A 910 18.44 -19.70 -0.16
CA LYS A 910 19.74 -19.52 -0.85
C LYS A 910 19.63 -19.66 -2.38
N ALA A 911 18.79 -20.56 -2.88
CA ALA A 911 18.58 -20.76 -4.32
C ALA A 911 17.90 -19.59 -5.04
N GLU A 912 17.05 -18.81 -4.36
CA GLU A 912 16.47 -17.58 -4.89
C GLU A 912 17.47 -16.40 -4.80
N LEU A 913 18.21 -16.31 -3.69
CA LEU A 913 19.34 -15.36 -3.57
C LEU A 913 20.35 -15.58 -4.72
N ASP A 914 20.66 -16.84 -5.01
CA ASP A 914 21.53 -17.23 -6.12
C ASP A 914 20.94 -16.86 -7.49
N ARG A 915 19.64 -17.06 -7.74
CA ARG A 915 18.99 -16.62 -9.00
C ARG A 915 19.08 -15.10 -9.17
N PHE A 916 18.82 -14.32 -8.12
CA PHE A 916 18.92 -12.86 -8.19
C PHE A 916 20.36 -12.39 -8.38
N CYS A 917 21.32 -12.96 -7.65
CA CYS A 917 22.74 -12.67 -7.84
C CYS A 917 23.19 -13.02 -9.27
N ASP A 918 22.78 -14.18 -9.79
CA ASP A 918 23.10 -14.62 -11.15
C ASP A 918 22.45 -13.73 -12.23
N ALA A 919 21.27 -13.17 -11.98
CA ALA A 919 20.64 -12.18 -12.83
C ALA A 919 21.42 -10.85 -12.83
N MET A 920 21.76 -10.32 -11.66
CA MET A 920 22.59 -9.11 -11.52
C MET A 920 23.98 -9.28 -12.15
N ILE A 921 24.65 -10.42 -11.94
CA ILE A 921 25.94 -10.72 -12.58
C ILE A 921 25.79 -10.77 -14.11
N SER A 922 24.70 -11.34 -14.62
CA SER A 922 24.42 -11.34 -16.06
C SER A 922 24.20 -9.92 -16.60
N ILE A 923 23.47 -9.07 -15.87
CA ILE A 923 23.28 -7.66 -16.20
C ILE A 923 24.62 -6.90 -16.16
N ARG A 924 25.56 -7.24 -15.27
CA ARG A 924 26.90 -6.64 -15.29
C ARG A 924 27.65 -6.94 -16.59
N GLU A 925 27.48 -8.12 -17.15
CA GLU A 925 28.08 -8.48 -18.45
C GLU A 925 27.34 -7.86 -19.64
N GLU A 926 26.02 -7.64 -19.55
CA GLU A 926 25.27 -6.80 -20.51
C GLU A 926 25.79 -5.35 -20.50
N ILE A 927 26.05 -4.78 -19.32
CA ILE A 927 26.71 -3.48 -19.18
C ILE A 927 28.11 -3.52 -19.78
N ARG A 928 28.91 -4.57 -19.50
CA ARG A 928 30.28 -4.71 -20.04
C ARG A 928 30.30 -4.77 -21.56
N ALA A 929 29.33 -5.44 -22.18
CA ALA A 929 29.19 -5.47 -23.63
C ALA A 929 28.97 -4.06 -24.24
N VAL A 930 28.32 -3.14 -23.51
CA VAL A 930 28.15 -1.74 -23.90
C VAL A 930 29.41 -0.90 -23.61
N GLU A 931 30.11 -1.16 -22.51
CA GLU A 931 31.42 -0.54 -22.19
C GLU A 931 32.49 -0.90 -23.24
N GLU A 932 32.51 -2.15 -23.71
CA GLU A 932 33.45 -2.69 -24.70
C GLU A 932 33.01 -2.46 -26.16
N GLY A 933 31.86 -1.81 -26.40
CA GLY A 933 31.34 -1.52 -27.75
C GLY A 933 30.80 -2.73 -28.53
N LYS A 934 30.62 -3.88 -27.88
CA LYS A 934 29.99 -5.10 -28.44
C LYS A 934 28.46 -4.96 -28.59
N GLN A 935 27.86 -3.99 -27.92
CA GLN A 935 26.45 -3.58 -28.06
C GLN A 935 26.36 -2.04 -28.13
N PRO A 936 25.45 -1.46 -28.95
CA PRO A 936 25.28 0.00 -29.03
C PRO A 936 24.85 0.62 -27.70
N LYS A 937 25.26 1.86 -27.41
CA LYS A 937 24.90 2.56 -26.15
C LYS A 937 23.41 2.91 -26.02
N VAL A 938 22.70 3.05 -27.14
CA VAL A 938 21.31 3.54 -27.19
C VAL A 938 20.28 2.46 -27.53
N ASP A 939 20.69 1.41 -28.23
CA ASP A 939 19.82 0.30 -28.65
C ASP A 939 20.44 -1.03 -28.19
N ASN A 940 19.99 -1.51 -27.04
CA ASN A 940 20.47 -2.71 -26.36
C ASN A 940 19.42 -3.21 -25.36
N VAL A 941 19.57 -4.43 -24.85
CA VAL A 941 18.65 -5.05 -23.89
C VAL A 941 18.36 -4.20 -22.65
N LEU A 942 19.33 -3.43 -22.15
CA LEU A 942 19.17 -2.60 -20.95
C LEU A 942 18.31 -1.37 -21.23
N LYS A 943 18.57 -0.64 -22.33
CA LYS A 943 17.80 0.55 -22.72
C LYS A 943 16.38 0.24 -23.17
N ASN A 944 16.18 -0.91 -23.82
CA ASN A 944 14.88 -1.30 -24.34
C ASN A 944 13.97 -2.00 -23.33
N SER A 945 14.51 -2.53 -22.22
CA SER A 945 13.74 -3.27 -21.21
C SER A 945 12.63 -2.43 -20.55
N PRO A 946 11.52 -3.05 -20.09
CA PRO A 946 11.19 -4.47 -20.24
C PRO A 946 10.76 -4.85 -21.67
N HIS A 947 10.77 -6.16 -21.94
CA HIS A 947 10.33 -6.75 -23.20
C HIS A 947 9.00 -7.50 -23.01
N PRO A 948 7.84 -6.82 -23.19
CA PRO A 948 6.53 -7.45 -23.13
C PRO A 948 6.30 -8.40 -24.32
N LEU A 949 5.30 -9.28 -24.17
CA LEU A 949 5.02 -10.36 -25.14
C LEU A 949 4.63 -9.83 -26.53
N ASP A 950 3.86 -8.75 -26.61
CA ASP A 950 3.46 -8.12 -27.88
C ASP A 950 4.68 -7.62 -28.68
N ARG A 951 5.60 -6.90 -28.03
CA ARG A 951 6.87 -6.46 -28.64
C ARG A 951 7.74 -7.63 -29.11
N LEU A 952 7.70 -8.77 -28.43
CA LEU A 952 8.42 -9.99 -28.81
C LEU A 952 7.72 -10.79 -29.92
N MET A 953 6.42 -10.58 -30.13
CA MET A 953 5.63 -11.23 -31.19
C MET A 953 5.48 -10.38 -32.45
N ALA A 954 5.97 -9.13 -32.45
CA ALA A 954 6.04 -8.26 -33.62
C ALA A 954 6.66 -8.96 -34.84
N ASN A 955 6.18 -8.62 -36.05
CA ASN A 955 6.67 -9.22 -37.29
C ASN A 955 8.14 -8.87 -37.55
N GLU A 956 8.50 -7.59 -37.41
CA GLU A 956 9.87 -7.10 -37.55
C GLU A 956 10.60 -7.10 -36.20
N TRP A 957 11.92 -7.26 -36.24
CA TRP A 957 12.79 -7.15 -35.07
C TRP A 957 14.14 -6.57 -35.49
N THR A 958 14.28 -5.26 -35.29
CA THR A 958 15.40 -4.46 -35.79
C THR A 958 16.55 -4.32 -34.78
N HIS A 959 16.40 -4.88 -33.58
CA HIS A 959 17.36 -4.76 -32.48
C HIS A 959 18.63 -5.61 -32.69
N PRO A 960 19.82 -5.16 -32.22
CA PRO A 960 21.12 -5.83 -32.39
C PRO A 960 21.36 -6.99 -31.41
N TYR A 961 20.29 -7.62 -30.92
CA TYR A 961 20.27 -8.73 -29.97
C TYR A 961 19.02 -9.58 -30.22
N SER A 962 19.03 -10.86 -29.85
CA SER A 962 17.92 -11.78 -30.17
C SER A 962 16.72 -11.64 -29.24
N ARG A 963 15.54 -12.10 -29.69
CA ARG A 963 14.33 -12.24 -28.85
C ARG A 963 14.55 -13.19 -27.66
N GLU A 964 15.47 -14.16 -27.79
CA GLU A 964 15.85 -15.05 -26.69
C GLU A 964 16.72 -14.33 -25.65
N GLN A 965 17.69 -13.50 -26.07
CA GLN A 965 18.44 -12.63 -25.16
C GLN A 965 17.52 -11.63 -24.45
N ALA A 966 16.51 -11.11 -25.16
CA ALA A 966 15.50 -10.24 -24.58
C ALA A 966 14.68 -10.95 -23.48
N ALA A 967 14.03 -12.07 -23.82
CA ALA A 967 13.01 -12.68 -22.97
C ALA A 967 13.48 -13.81 -22.04
N TYR A 968 14.53 -14.54 -22.42
CA TYR A 968 15.03 -15.75 -21.74
C TYR A 968 16.56 -15.71 -21.50
N PRO A 969 17.15 -14.63 -20.94
CA PRO A 969 18.60 -14.55 -20.70
C PRO A 969 19.16 -15.58 -19.70
N LYS A 970 18.31 -16.36 -19.04
CA LYS A 970 18.65 -17.45 -18.10
C LYS A 970 17.73 -18.65 -18.30
N ALA A 971 18.27 -19.86 -18.12
CA ALA A 971 17.58 -21.10 -18.42
C ALA A 971 16.29 -21.33 -17.60
N TRP A 972 16.24 -20.89 -16.34
CA TRP A 972 15.07 -21.05 -15.47
C TRP A 972 13.80 -20.38 -16.02
N LEU A 973 13.95 -19.33 -16.82
CA LEU A 973 12.84 -18.61 -17.46
C LEU A 973 12.08 -19.46 -18.47
N LYS A 974 12.68 -20.55 -18.97
CA LYS A 974 12.02 -21.50 -19.87
C LYS A 974 11.10 -22.48 -19.12
N GLU A 975 11.24 -22.59 -17.80
CA GLU A 975 10.31 -23.31 -16.93
C GLU A 975 9.22 -22.37 -16.42
N ARG A 976 9.59 -21.17 -15.97
CA ARG A 976 8.68 -20.18 -15.37
C ARG A 976 9.02 -18.77 -15.84
N LYS A 977 8.15 -18.17 -16.65
CA LYS A 977 8.28 -16.79 -17.14
C LYS A 977 7.11 -15.94 -16.63
N PHE A 978 7.42 -14.92 -15.84
CA PHE A 978 6.52 -13.78 -15.65
C PHE A 978 6.69 -12.81 -16.85
N TRP A 979 5.60 -12.23 -17.33
CA TRP A 979 5.60 -11.30 -18.47
C TRP A 979 5.28 -9.87 -18.03
N PRO A 980 6.19 -8.90 -18.25
CA PRO A 980 5.83 -7.49 -18.28
C PRO A 980 4.71 -7.25 -19.30
N THR A 981 3.74 -6.41 -18.94
CA THR A 981 2.47 -6.28 -19.70
C THR A 981 2.41 -5.07 -20.65
N VAL A 982 3.36 -4.15 -20.47
CA VAL A 982 3.62 -2.96 -21.27
C VAL A 982 5.14 -2.79 -21.39
N SER A 983 5.58 -1.99 -22.36
CA SER A 983 6.98 -1.54 -22.44
C SER A 983 7.27 -0.52 -21.34
N ARG A 984 8.51 -0.01 -21.30
CA ARG A 984 8.92 1.05 -20.37
C ARG A 984 7.99 2.27 -20.45
N ILE A 985 7.53 2.78 -19.31
CA ILE A 985 6.56 3.88 -19.25
C ILE A 985 7.19 5.26 -19.48
N ASP A 986 6.49 6.14 -20.20
CA ASP A 986 6.84 7.56 -20.32
C ASP A 986 6.34 8.31 -19.08
N ASP A 987 7.22 8.42 -18.09
CA ASP A 987 6.97 9.08 -16.81
C ASP A 987 6.60 10.57 -16.97
N ALA A 988 7.25 11.26 -17.91
CA ALA A 988 7.05 12.69 -18.11
C ALA A 988 5.79 13.01 -18.90
N TYR A 989 5.32 12.12 -19.77
CA TYR A 989 4.06 12.31 -20.51
C TYR A 989 2.85 12.31 -19.58
N GLY A 990 2.75 11.36 -18.65
CA GLY A 990 1.62 11.27 -17.69
C GLY A 990 1.49 12.52 -16.82
N ASP A 991 2.60 12.98 -16.23
CA ASP A 991 2.61 14.20 -15.39
C ASP A 991 2.28 15.50 -16.17
N ARG A 992 2.37 15.48 -17.51
CA ARG A 992 1.95 16.59 -18.40
C ARG A 992 0.52 16.45 -18.92
N ASN A 993 0.01 15.22 -19.03
CA ASN A 993 -1.32 14.89 -19.58
C ASN A 993 -2.14 14.16 -18.51
N LEU A 994 -2.38 14.85 -17.39
CA LEU A 994 -2.92 14.27 -16.17
C LEU A 994 -4.38 13.79 -16.36
N ILE A 995 -4.56 12.49 -16.54
CA ILE A 995 -5.85 11.78 -16.58
C ILE A 995 -5.85 10.77 -15.42
N CYS A 996 -6.78 10.93 -14.47
CA CYS A 996 -6.81 10.20 -13.19
C CYS A 996 -8.10 9.40 -12.96
N SER A 997 -8.87 9.18 -14.01
CA SER A 997 -10.05 8.31 -14.08
C SER A 997 -9.91 7.36 -15.28
N CYS A 998 -10.80 6.37 -15.40
CA CYS A 998 -10.86 5.48 -16.54
C CYS A 998 -11.15 6.30 -17.83
N PRO A 999 -10.23 6.33 -18.81
CA PRO A 999 -10.46 7.04 -20.06
C PRO A 999 -11.54 6.33 -20.92
N PRO A 1000 -12.15 7.01 -21.90
CA PRO A 1000 -13.17 6.44 -22.77
C PRO A 1000 -12.78 5.10 -23.41
N VAL A 1001 -13.79 4.25 -23.68
CA VAL A 1001 -13.63 2.92 -24.27
C VAL A 1001 -13.00 2.99 -25.66
N SER A 1002 -13.35 4.00 -26.45
CA SER A 1002 -12.72 4.36 -27.73
C SER A 1002 -11.20 4.43 -27.65
N ASP A 1003 -10.68 4.92 -26.52
CA ASP A 1003 -9.24 5.12 -26.31
C ASP A 1003 -8.53 3.80 -25.95
N TYR A 1004 -9.27 2.70 -25.80
CA TYR A 1004 -8.76 1.33 -25.71
C TYR A 1004 -8.91 0.60 -27.06
N GLU A 1005 -9.97 0.87 -27.83
CA GLU A 1005 -10.26 0.23 -29.13
C GLU A 1005 -9.20 0.52 -30.22
N PHE A 1006 -8.42 1.60 -30.08
CA PHE A 1006 -7.32 1.97 -30.99
C PHE A 1006 -6.17 0.93 -31.07
N CYS A 1007 -6.19 -0.17 -30.32
CA CYS A 1007 -5.27 -1.30 -30.49
C CYS A 1007 -5.81 -2.46 -31.35
N ASP A 1008 -7.14 -2.61 -31.52
CA ASP A 1008 -7.74 -3.83 -32.08
C ASP A 1008 -8.23 -3.71 -33.54
N LEU A 1009 -8.20 -2.50 -34.13
CA LEU A 1009 -8.85 -2.21 -35.41
C LEU A 1009 -7.94 -2.14 -36.66
N GLU A 1010 -6.61 -2.25 -36.55
CA GLU A 1010 -5.71 -2.35 -37.73
C GLU A 1010 -5.57 -3.79 -38.29
N LEU A 1011 -6.68 -4.52 -38.36
CA LEU A 1011 -6.75 -5.83 -39.03
C LEU A 1011 -8.02 -5.94 -39.90
N ILE A 1012 -7.91 -5.57 -41.18
CA ILE A 1012 -8.41 -6.30 -42.39
C ILE A 1012 -8.57 -5.39 -43.65
N VAL A 1013 -8.17 -5.93 -44.83
CA VAL A 1013 -8.18 -5.36 -46.21
C VAL A 1013 -7.33 -4.10 -46.51
N PRO A 1014 -6.13 -4.26 -47.12
CA PRO A 1014 -5.51 -3.21 -47.91
C PRO A 1014 -6.13 -3.14 -49.33
N LEU A 1015 -6.95 -2.12 -49.60
CA LEU A 1015 -7.47 -1.85 -50.95
C LEU A 1015 -6.34 -1.38 -51.88
N ARG A 1016 -5.84 -2.28 -52.73
CA ARG A 1016 -4.82 -1.98 -53.76
C ARG A 1016 -5.32 -0.93 -54.76
N LYS A 1017 -4.90 0.33 -54.60
CA LYS A 1017 -4.93 1.32 -55.70
C LYS A 1017 -3.83 0.96 -56.71
N SER A 1018 -4.23 0.44 -57.86
CA SER A 1018 -3.33 0.19 -59.00
C SER A 1018 -2.98 1.50 -59.70
N ASN A 1019 -1.70 1.89 -59.66
CA ASN A 1019 -1.18 2.98 -60.49
C ASN A 1019 -1.12 2.53 -61.96
N LEU A 1020 -1.81 3.25 -62.84
CA LEU A 1020 -1.55 3.25 -64.29
C LEU A 1020 -1.58 4.68 -64.82
N ARG A 1021 -0.52 5.07 -65.54
CA ARG A 1021 -0.48 6.27 -66.39
C ARG A 1021 -0.79 5.87 -67.84
N PRO A 1022 -1.44 6.73 -68.64
CA PRO A 1022 -1.88 6.37 -69.99
C PRO A 1022 -0.79 6.55 -71.06
N ILE A 1023 -0.63 5.56 -71.93
CA ILE A 1023 -0.05 5.67 -73.28
C ILE A 1023 -0.92 4.78 -74.21
N PRO A 1024 -1.34 5.24 -75.41
CA PRO A 1024 -2.41 4.57 -76.17
C PRO A 1024 -1.94 3.49 -77.16
N ILE A 1025 -2.66 2.35 -77.10
CA ILE A 1025 -3.25 1.58 -78.22
C ILE A 1025 -2.51 1.56 -79.58
N LEU A 1026 -2.00 0.37 -79.99
CA LEU A 1026 -2.34 -0.18 -81.31
C LEU A 1026 -2.23 -1.74 -81.39
N VAL A 1027 -3.39 -2.37 -81.55
CA VAL A 1027 -3.73 -3.58 -82.34
C VAL A 1027 -2.63 -4.60 -82.73
N LEU A 1028 -2.79 -5.85 -82.28
CA LEU A 1028 -3.00 -7.01 -83.18
C LEU A 1028 -3.68 -8.19 -82.48
N ILE A 1029 -4.39 -9.01 -83.25
CA ILE A 1029 -5.31 -10.10 -82.82
C ILE A 1029 -4.91 -11.37 -83.58
N LEU A 1030 -4.99 -12.57 -82.95
CA LEU A 1030 -5.44 -13.82 -83.61
C LEU A 1030 -5.61 -15.03 -82.66
N ALA A 1031 -6.77 -15.69 -82.79
CA ALA A 1031 -7.05 -17.12 -82.56
C ALA A 1031 -6.91 -17.81 -81.16
N ILE A 1032 -7.70 -18.89 -81.04
CA ILE A 1032 -8.07 -19.79 -79.91
C ILE A 1032 -8.41 -21.17 -80.60
N PRO A 1033 -8.54 -22.39 -79.99
CA PRO A 1033 -8.27 -22.97 -78.65
C PRO A 1033 -7.35 -24.25 -78.69
N LEU A 1034 -7.49 -25.16 -77.67
CA LEU A 1034 -7.34 -26.65 -77.66
C LEU A 1034 -6.13 -27.22 -76.86
N VAL A 1035 -6.24 -28.29 -76.02
CA VAL A 1035 -7.42 -28.98 -75.44
C VAL A 1035 -7.09 -29.94 -74.25
N THR A 1036 -8.06 -30.17 -73.33
CA THR A 1036 -8.21 -31.31 -72.35
C THR A 1036 -7.14 -31.52 -71.23
N LEU A 1037 -7.42 -32.08 -70.04
CA LEU A 1037 -8.62 -32.54 -69.28
C LEU A 1037 -8.27 -32.46 -67.75
N THR A 1038 -8.92 -33.04 -66.70
CA THR A 1038 -9.90 -34.16 -66.57
C THR A 1038 -10.90 -33.96 -65.39
N SER A 1039 -11.82 -34.91 -65.28
CA SER A 1039 -12.86 -35.21 -64.27
C SER A 1039 -12.53 -35.07 -62.77
N ARG A 1040 -13.43 -34.63 -61.86
CA ARG A 1040 -14.83 -35.10 -61.51
C ARG A 1040 -14.86 -36.46 -60.78
N TRP A 1041 -15.79 -36.79 -59.85
CA TRP A 1041 -16.74 -36.01 -58.99
C TRP A 1041 -17.26 -36.94 -57.86
N PHE A 1042 -18.40 -36.62 -57.22
CA PHE A 1042 -18.91 -37.25 -55.99
C PHE A 1042 -19.94 -38.41 -56.21
N TRP A 1043 -20.10 -39.28 -55.19
CA TRP A 1043 -21.28 -40.14 -54.83
C TRP A 1043 -21.47 -41.65 -55.18
N ASN A 1044 -21.85 -42.39 -54.12
CA ASN A 1044 -22.70 -43.59 -53.95
C ASN A 1044 -22.40 -45.01 -54.49
N ARG A 1045 -22.35 -46.00 -53.56
CA ARG A 1045 -23.29 -47.16 -53.50
C ARG A 1045 -23.31 -47.90 -52.13
N ILE A 1046 -24.11 -48.98 -52.01
CA ILE A 1046 -24.69 -49.50 -50.75
C ILE A 1046 -24.71 -51.06 -50.67
N ARG A 1047 -24.55 -51.62 -49.44
CA ARG A 1047 -24.98 -52.95 -48.88
C ARG A 1047 -24.17 -54.26 -49.05
N LEU A 1048 -24.30 -55.08 -47.97
CA LEU A 1048 -24.38 -56.57 -47.84
C LEU A 1048 -23.12 -57.47 -47.94
N MET A 1049 -22.74 -58.12 -46.82
CA MET A 1049 -22.92 -59.57 -46.53
C MET A 1049 -22.43 -59.97 -45.09
N PRO A 1050 -22.74 -61.17 -44.54
CA PRO A 1050 -22.73 -61.39 -43.07
C PRO A 1050 -22.14 -62.72 -42.50
N ARG A 1051 -22.13 -62.80 -41.15
CA ARG A 1051 -22.25 -63.99 -40.24
C ARG A 1051 -21.01 -64.84 -39.85
N ASN A 1052 -21.09 -65.32 -38.59
CA ASN A 1052 -20.38 -66.41 -37.91
C ASN A 1052 -18.87 -66.17 -37.61
N LEU A 1053 -18.23 -66.83 -36.63
CA LEU A 1053 -18.57 -68.07 -35.91
C LEU A 1053 -18.28 -68.01 -34.39
N GLU A 1054 -18.61 -69.08 -33.66
CA GLU A 1054 -18.47 -69.26 -32.21
C GLU A 1054 -17.02 -69.52 -31.74
N LEU A 1055 -16.74 -69.32 -30.45
CA LEU A 1055 -15.92 -70.25 -29.64
C LEU A 1055 -16.27 -70.13 -28.15
N ASN A 1056 -15.83 -71.09 -27.32
CA ASN A 1056 -16.63 -71.56 -26.19
C ASN A 1056 -15.85 -71.86 -24.89
N HIS A 1057 -16.57 -71.77 -23.77
CA HIS A 1057 -16.40 -72.51 -22.49
C HIS A 1057 -15.36 -72.11 -21.40
N ASN A 1058 -15.83 -72.32 -20.15
CA ASN A 1058 -15.12 -72.65 -18.89
C ASN A 1058 -14.33 -71.56 -18.13
N ARG A 1059 -14.19 -71.62 -16.78
CA ARG A 1059 -15.08 -72.05 -15.65
C ARG A 1059 -14.35 -71.73 -14.32
N GLY A 1060 -15.05 -71.39 -13.24
CA GLY A 1060 -14.47 -71.13 -11.90
C GLY A 1060 -15.12 -69.93 -11.18
N PHE A 1061 -16.23 -70.01 -10.42
CA PHE A 1061 -16.84 -70.99 -9.50
C PHE A 1061 -16.48 -70.76 -8.01
N GLY A 1062 -17.42 -70.16 -7.26
CA GLY A 1062 -17.45 -70.08 -5.79
C GLY A 1062 -16.69 -68.91 -5.13
N GLY A 1063 -17.18 -68.27 -4.04
CA GLY A 1063 -18.52 -68.35 -3.43
C GLY A 1063 -18.60 -67.83 -1.98
N LEU A 1064 -19.83 -67.57 -1.49
CA LEU A 1064 -20.24 -67.30 -0.08
C LEU A 1064 -19.82 -65.97 0.58
N TYR A 1065 -20.55 -65.40 1.58
CA TYR A 1065 -22.02 -65.33 1.84
C TYR A 1065 -22.33 -64.33 3.00
N LYS A 1066 -23.62 -64.00 3.20
CA LYS A 1066 -24.27 -63.25 4.32
C LYS A 1066 -24.11 -61.71 4.23
N ARG A 1067 -25.17 -60.87 4.23
CA ARG A 1067 -26.37 -60.69 5.12
C ARG A 1067 -26.03 -59.93 6.42
N SER A 1068 -26.83 -58.99 6.94
CA SER A 1068 -28.28 -58.70 6.74
C SER A 1068 -28.64 -57.20 6.91
N LYS A 1069 -29.69 -56.68 6.23
CA LYS A 1069 -31.03 -56.17 6.73
C LYS A 1069 -31.00 -55.22 7.96
N GLY A 1070 -31.87 -54.20 8.13
CA GLY A 1070 -33.07 -53.66 7.45
C GLY A 1070 -33.58 -52.45 8.29
N CYS A 1071 -34.51 -51.54 7.92
CA CYS A 1071 -35.88 -51.63 7.38
C CYS A 1071 -36.36 -50.18 6.96
N ARG A 1072 -37.17 -49.93 5.89
CA ARG A 1072 -38.67 -49.89 5.79
C ARG A 1072 -39.38 -48.72 6.55
N VAL A 1073 -40.46 -48.05 6.06
CA VAL A 1073 -41.15 -48.02 4.71
C VAL A 1073 -42.16 -46.83 4.58
N THR A 1074 -42.78 -46.66 3.39
CA THR A 1074 -43.75 -45.61 2.90
C THR A 1074 -43.11 -44.28 2.44
N ARG A 1075 -43.50 -43.58 1.35
CA ARG A 1075 -44.33 -43.82 0.13
C ARG A 1075 -45.88 -43.65 0.16
N ASN A 1076 -46.36 -42.51 -0.38
CA ASN A 1076 -47.54 -42.26 -1.27
C ASN A 1076 -47.07 -41.17 -2.28
N LEU A 1077 -47.33 -41.11 -3.61
CA LEU A 1077 -48.43 -41.51 -4.53
C LEU A 1077 -49.66 -40.57 -4.47
N LEU A 1078 -50.28 -40.11 -5.58
CA LEU A 1078 -50.11 -40.45 -7.01
C LEU A 1078 -50.69 -39.38 -7.98
N ASN A 1079 -50.08 -39.18 -9.16
CA ASN A 1079 -50.65 -38.97 -10.54
C ASN A 1079 -49.64 -38.18 -11.42
N MET A 1080 -49.24 -38.50 -12.67
CA MET A 1080 -49.85 -39.16 -13.87
C MET A 1080 -50.80 -38.23 -14.65
N SER A 1081 -50.73 -38.03 -15.99
CA SER A 1081 -49.97 -38.68 -17.10
C SER A 1081 -49.58 -37.69 -18.24
N TYR A 1082 -49.07 -38.19 -19.38
CA TYR A 1082 -48.55 -37.46 -20.56
C TYR A 1082 -49.29 -37.88 -21.87
N ASP A 1083 -48.92 -37.27 -23.02
CA ASP A 1083 -49.19 -37.67 -24.43
C ASP A 1083 -50.52 -37.22 -25.14
N PRO A 1084 -50.64 -37.21 -26.50
CA PRO A 1084 -50.88 -35.94 -27.25
C PRO A 1084 -51.81 -36.07 -28.52
N SER A 1085 -51.44 -35.43 -29.66
CA SER A 1085 -52.14 -35.22 -30.96
C SER A 1085 -53.12 -34.03 -30.98
N VAL A 1086 -53.40 -33.30 -32.07
CA VAL A 1086 -53.42 -33.55 -33.55
C VAL A 1086 -52.86 -32.29 -34.28
N SER A 1087 -51.87 -32.34 -35.18
CA SER A 1087 -51.91 -32.41 -36.68
C SER A 1087 -52.79 -31.33 -37.39
N LEU A 1088 -52.51 -30.76 -38.59
CA LEU A 1088 -51.59 -31.09 -39.71
C LEU A 1088 -50.58 -29.96 -40.13
N ASN A 1089 -50.60 -29.49 -41.39
CA ASN A 1089 -49.40 -29.49 -42.27
C ASN A 1089 -49.56 -28.66 -43.59
N ASP A 1090 -48.53 -28.67 -44.46
CA ASP A 1090 -48.42 -28.13 -45.86
C ASP A 1090 -48.15 -26.60 -46.01
N GLY A 1091 -47.42 -26.09 -47.03
CA GLY A 1091 -46.57 -26.75 -48.05
C GLY A 1091 -46.02 -25.84 -49.20
N HIS A 1092 -44.72 -25.44 -49.11
CA HIS A 1092 -43.73 -25.09 -50.17
C HIS A 1092 -43.95 -24.10 -51.38
N GLN A 1093 -42.88 -23.30 -51.63
CA GLN A 1093 -42.25 -22.86 -52.92
C GLN A 1093 -42.70 -21.63 -53.78
N TYR A 1094 -41.95 -20.52 -53.63
CA TYR A 1094 -41.01 -19.90 -54.62
C TYR A 1094 -41.44 -19.36 -56.03
N ASP A 1095 -41.60 -18.01 -56.16
CA ASP A 1095 -41.14 -17.07 -57.24
C ASP A 1095 -41.55 -17.28 -58.74
N PRO A 1096 -41.39 -16.32 -59.70
CA PRO A 1096 -41.43 -14.83 -59.72
C PRO A 1096 -42.50 -14.23 -60.68
N THR A 1097 -42.77 -12.91 -60.66
CA THR A 1097 -43.02 -12.01 -61.84
C THR A 1097 -43.25 -10.53 -61.45
N SER A 1098 -43.36 -9.60 -62.42
CA SER A 1098 -43.23 -8.13 -62.21
C SER A 1098 -44.21 -7.26 -63.04
N THR A 1099 -44.09 -5.92 -62.92
CA THR A 1099 -44.82 -4.81 -63.61
C THR A 1099 -46.22 -4.46 -63.04
N SER A 1100 -46.72 -3.20 -63.05
CA SER A 1100 -46.20 -1.91 -63.57
C SER A 1100 -46.69 -0.66 -62.76
N THR A 1101 -45.95 0.45 -62.94
CA THR A 1101 -46.27 1.88 -62.64
C THR A 1101 -47.41 2.46 -63.53
N PRO A 1102 -47.98 3.70 -63.35
CA PRO A 1102 -47.41 4.99 -62.84
C PRO A 1102 -48.35 5.75 -61.83
N THR A 1103 -48.14 6.99 -61.34
CA THR A 1103 -47.66 8.27 -61.92
C THR A 1103 -46.98 9.23 -60.91
N TYR A 1104 -46.35 10.29 -61.44
CA TYR A 1104 -45.77 11.43 -60.70
C TYR A 1104 -46.82 12.44 -60.20
N ASN A 1105 -46.52 13.13 -59.09
CA ASN A 1105 -46.94 14.53 -58.91
C ASN A 1105 -45.91 15.29 -58.05
N SER A 1106 -45.71 16.59 -58.31
CA SER A 1106 -44.63 17.39 -57.72
C SER A 1106 -45.07 18.20 -56.50
N ASN A 1107 -44.20 18.33 -55.49
CA ASN A 1107 -44.48 19.11 -54.29
C ASN A 1107 -43.19 19.80 -53.75
N PRO A 1108 -43.04 21.14 -53.86
CA PRO A 1108 -41.77 21.83 -53.59
C PRO A 1108 -41.26 21.81 -52.13
N ARG A 1109 -42.02 21.27 -51.18
CA ARG A 1109 -41.73 21.44 -49.74
C ARG A 1109 -40.58 20.58 -49.19
N VAL A 1110 -40.19 19.50 -49.87
CA VAL A 1110 -39.18 18.55 -49.36
C VAL A 1110 -37.74 19.07 -49.49
N ASP A 1111 -37.44 19.86 -50.52
CA ASP A 1111 -36.09 20.34 -50.80
C ASP A 1111 -35.66 21.46 -49.83
N HIS A 1112 -36.65 22.18 -49.28
CA HIS A 1112 -36.41 23.33 -48.41
C HIS A 1112 -35.94 22.96 -46.99
N ASP A 1113 -36.17 21.71 -46.54
CA ASP A 1113 -35.66 21.22 -45.26
C ASP A 1113 -34.33 20.46 -45.41
N ARG A 1114 -34.06 19.84 -46.56
CA ARG A 1114 -32.71 19.32 -46.87
C ARG A 1114 -31.67 20.44 -46.96
N THR A 1115 -32.01 21.54 -47.63
CA THR A 1115 -31.15 22.73 -47.69
C THR A 1115 -30.90 23.34 -46.31
N LYS A 1116 -31.90 23.41 -45.42
CA LYS A 1116 -31.71 23.83 -44.01
C LYS A 1116 -30.84 22.86 -43.21
N LEU A 1117 -31.00 21.54 -43.39
CA LEU A 1117 -30.20 20.55 -42.67
C LEU A 1117 -28.71 20.63 -43.07
N VAL A 1118 -28.44 20.77 -44.37
CA VAL A 1118 -27.08 20.98 -44.89
C VAL A 1118 -26.52 22.32 -44.43
N GLN A 1119 -27.32 23.40 -44.45
CA GLN A 1119 -26.87 24.70 -43.92
C GLN A 1119 -26.49 24.59 -42.44
N LYS A 1120 -27.32 23.95 -41.61
CA LYS A 1120 -27.02 23.76 -40.19
C LYS A 1120 -25.72 22.97 -39.96
N GLN A 1121 -25.45 21.95 -40.78
CA GLN A 1121 -24.19 21.19 -40.73
C GLN A 1121 -22.98 22.02 -41.20
N VAL A 1122 -23.15 22.91 -42.18
CA VAL A 1122 -22.11 23.88 -42.58
C VAL A 1122 -21.85 24.90 -41.48
N ASP A 1123 -22.90 25.44 -40.85
CA ASP A 1123 -22.79 26.39 -39.74
C ASP A 1123 -22.10 25.75 -38.52
N GLU A 1124 -22.41 24.48 -38.23
CA GLU A 1124 -21.75 23.67 -37.18
C GLU A 1124 -20.27 23.44 -37.48
N VAL A 1125 -19.90 23.09 -38.72
CA VAL A 1125 -18.49 22.99 -39.14
C VAL A 1125 -17.78 24.35 -39.13
N VAL A 1126 -18.45 25.44 -39.48
CA VAL A 1126 -17.90 26.80 -39.39
C VAL A 1126 -17.64 27.20 -37.93
N ASN A 1127 -18.55 26.88 -37.01
CA ASN A 1127 -18.34 27.10 -35.57
C ASN A 1127 -17.16 26.28 -35.06
N ILE A 1128 -17.07 24.98 -35.41
CA ILE A 1128 -15.92 24.13 -35.07
C ILE A 1128 -14.61 24.70 -35.65
N MET A 1129 -14.62 25.28 -36.86
CA MET A 1129 -13.45 25.95 -37.43
C MET A 1129 -13.11 27.25 -36.69
N GLN A 1130 -14.10 28.04 -36.26
CA GLN A 1130 -13.88 29.24 -35.44
C GLN A 1130 -13.32 28.89 -34.06
N ASP A 1131 -13.85 27.87 -33.39
CA ASP A 1131 -13.31 27.38 -32.11
C ASP A 1131 -11.89 26.83 -32.25
N ASN A 1132 -11.57 26.15 -33.36
CA ASN A 1132 -10.20 25.73 -33.65
C ASN A 1132 -9.27 26.92 -33.95
N ILE A 1133 -9.74 27.95 -34.67
CA ILE A 1133 -8.96 29.19 -34.90
C ILE A 1133 -8.73 29.93 -33.58
N ASN A 1134 -9.75 30.06 -32.74
CA ASN A 1134 -9.65 30.62 -31.39
C ASN A 1134 -8.67 29.81 -30.53
N SER A 1135 -8.73 28.47 -30.57
CA SER A 1135 -7.75 27.59 -29.91
C SER A 1135 -6.33 27.76 -30.45
N VAL A 1136 -6.15 28.10 -31.73
CA VAL A 1136 -4.83 28.39 -32.33
C VAL A 1136 -4.31 29.78 -31.94
N LEU A 1137 -5.19 30.78 -31.81
CA LEU A 1137 -4.84 32.13 -31.31
C LEU A 1137 -4.50 32.10 -29.81
N ASP A 1138 -5.26 31.36 -29.01
CA ASP A 1138 -5.00 31.07 -27.59
C ASP A 1138 -3.71 30.24 -27.39
N ARG A 1139 -3.35 29.37 -28.34
CA ARG A 1139 -2.00 28.76 -28.43
C ARG A 1139 -0.91 29.77 -28.80
N GLY A 1140 -1.25 30.86 -29.48
CA GLY A 1140 -0.37 32.00 -29.78
C GLY A 1140 0.02 32.78 -28.53
N GLU A 1141 -0.94 33.21 -27.71
CA GLU A 1141 -0.66 33.83 -26.41
C GLU A 1141 0.11 32.87 -25.47
N LYS A 1142 -0.22 31.57 -25.53
CA LYS A 1142 0.54 30.53 -24.82
C LYS A 1142 1.96 30.33 -25.37
N MET A 1143 2.25 30.73 -26.61
CA MET A 1143 3.62 30.77 -27.16
C MET A 1143 4.42 31.98 -26.65
N GLU A 1144 3.84 33.16 -26.45
CA GLU A 1144 4.53 34.25 -25.73
C GLU A 1144 4.84 33.84 -24.28
N ASN A 1145 3.89 33.17 -23.63
CA ASN A 1145 4.05 32.57 -22.30
C ASN A 1145 5.00 31.34 -22.27
N LEU A 1146 5.37 30.78 -23.42
CA LEU A 1146 6.46 29.81 -23.55
C LEU A 1146 7.78 30.52 -23.81
N ASN A 1147 7.78 31.67 -24.48
CA ASN A 1147 8.97 32.47 -24.76
C ASN A 1147 9.53 33.10 -23.46
N SER A 1148 8.66 33.57 -22.56
CA SER A 1148 9.06 33.98 -21.21
C SER A 1148 9.67 32.82 -20.41
N LYS A 1149 9.01 31.65 -20.39
CA LYS A 1149 9.53 30.43 -19.73
C LYS A 1149 10.82 29.92 -20.35
N ALA A 1150 11.00 30.07 -21.66
CA ALA A 1150 12.24 29.76 -22.36
C ALA A 1150 13.36 30.72 -21.96
N SER A 1151 13.07 32.01 -21.81
CA SER A 1151 13.99 33.02 -21.27
C SER A 1151 14.39 32.72 -19.82
N ASP A 1152 13.44 32.32 -18.97
CA ASP A 1152 13.71 31.89 -17.58
C ASP A 1152 14.56 30.60 -17.54
N LEU A 1153 14.26 29.62 -18.39
CA LEU A 1153 15.08 28.42 -18.57
C LEU A 1153 16.48 28.76 -19.09
N GLU A 1154 16.61 29.74 -20.00
CA GLU A 1154 17.90 30.20 -20.48
C GLU A 1154 18.67 30.97 -19.39
N MET A 1155 18.01 31.78 -18.57
CA MET A 1155 18.62 32.44 -17.41
C MET A 1155 19.07 31.42 -16.37
N GLY A 1156 18.25 30.42 -16.05
CA GLY A 1156 18.61 29.30 -15.18
C GLY A 1156 19.80 28.50 -15.73
N SER A 1157 19.79 28.18 -17.04
CA SER A 1157 20.89 27.52 -17.74
C SER A 1157 22.17 28.37 -17.74
N ARG A 1158 22.06 29.69 -17.97
CA ARG A 1158 23.18 30.65 -17.89
C ARG A 1158 23.74 30.77 -16.47
N GLN A 1159 22.89 30.76 -15.43
CA GLN A 1159 23.32 30.71 -14.03
C GLN A 1159 24.03 29.38 -13.71
N PHE A 1160 23.45 28.24 -14.09
CA PHE A 1160 24.05 26.92 -13.91
C PHE A 1160 25.41 26.81 -14.63
N LYS A 1161 25.50 27.30 -15.88
CA LYS A 1161 26.74 27.31 -16.68
C LYS A 1161 27.81 28.24 -16.11
N ARG A 1162 27.42 29.34 -15.45
CA ARG A 1162 28.32 30.22 -14.66
C ARG A 1162 28.80 29.53 -13.37
N GLY A 1163 27.90 28.87 -12.64
CA GLY A 1163 28.23 28.07 -11.45
C GLY A 1163 29.20 26.93 -11.78
N ALA A 1164 28.93 26.18 -12.84
CA ALA A 1164 29.79 25.13 -13.36
C ALA A 1164 31.16 25.67 -13.80
N HIS A 1165 31.25 26.86 -14.38
CA HIS A 1165 32.54 27.52 -14.63
C HIS A 1165 33.29 27.89 -13.34
N GLY A 1166 32.58 28.35 -12.30
CA GLY A 1166 33.17 28.60 -10.99
C GLY A 1166 33.76 27.33 -10.35
N VAL A 1167 33.02 26.22 -10.40
CA VAL A 1167 33.47 24.91 -9.91
C VAL A 1167 34.65 24.39 -10.76
N ARG A 1168 34.53 24.40 -12.09
CA ARG A 1168 35.60 23.96 -13.01
C ARG A 1168 36.88 24.79 -12.84
N LYS A 1169 36.77 26.10 -12.62
CA LYS A 1169 37.92 26.98 -12.32
C LYS A 1169 38.54 26.66 -10.95
N LYS A 1170 37.73 26.39 -9.90
CA LYS A 1170 38.24 25.91 -8.60
C LYS A 1170 38.97 24.57 -8.72
N MET A 1171 38.40 23.59 -9.44
CA MET A 1171 39.02 22.27 -9.65
C MET A 1171 40.29 22.37 -10.49
N TRP A 1172 40.31 23.19 -11.54
CA TRP A 1172 41.51 23.44 -12.35
C TRP A 1172 42.65 24.05 -11.52
N TRP A 1173 42.35 25.06 -10.68
CA TRP A 1173 43.34 25.62 -9.75
C TRP A 1173 43.80 24.62 -8.68
N LYS A 1174 42.91 23.75 -8.15
CA LYS A 1174 43.30 22.68 -7.22
C LYS A 1174 44.24 21.68 -7.91
N ASN A 1175 43.95 21.29 -9.14
CA ASN A 1175 44.78 20.38 -9.93
C ASN A 1175 46.12 21.02 -10.35
N MET A 1176 46.16 22.32 -10.66
CA MET A 1176 47.44 23.02 -10.89
C MET A 1176 48.30 23.10 -9.63
N LYS A 1177 47.72 23.44 -8.47
CA LYS A 1177 48.45 23.41 -7.19
C LYS A 1177 49.01 22.01 -6.89
N MET A 1178 48.22 20.97 -7.12
CA MET A 1178 48.67 19.58 -6.91
C MET A 1178 49.76 19.16 -7.92
N ARG A 1179 49.66 19.57 -9.19
CA ARG A 1179 50.72 19.37 -10.19
C ARG A 1179 52.01 20.08 -9.81
N PHE A 1180 51.96 21.33 -9.34
CA PHE A 1180 53.14 22.05 -8.87
C PHE A 1180 53.76 21.41 -7.62
N ALA A 1181 52.95 20.92 -6.68
CA ALA A 1181 53.46 20.19 -5.51
C ALA A 1181 54.21 18.91 -5.93
N ILE A 1182 53.65 18.13 -6.87
CA ILE A 1182 54.31 16.94 -7.44
C ILE A 1182 55.61 17.33 -8.17
N LEU A 1183 55.60 18.41 -8.97
CA LEU A 1183 56.78 18.89 -9.69
C LEU A 1183 57.90 19.35 -8.74
N ALA A 1184 57.54 20.02 -7.63
CA ALA A 1184 58.48 20.41 -6.59
C ALA A 1184 59.08 19.19 -5.88
N VAL A 1185 58.29 18.16 -5.56
CA VAL A 1185 58.79 16.90 -4.99
C VAL A 1185 59.73 16.18 -5.97
N ILE A 1186 59.39 16.12 -7.26
CA ILE A 1186 60.27 15.52 -8.30
C ILE A 1186 61.58 16.31 -8.43
N LEU A 1187 61.54 17.64 -8.43
CA LEU A 1187 62.75 18.49 -8.45
C LEU A 1187 63.61 18.30 -7.20
N LEU A 1188 63.00 18.11 -6.02
CA LEU A 1188 63.71 17.91 -4.76
C LEU A 1188 64.37 16.51 -4.72
N ILE A 1189 63.70 15.48 -5.24
CA ILE A 1189 64.27 14.14 -5.45
C ILE A 1189 65.44 14.21 -6.45
N LEU A 1190 65.27 14.91 -7.59
CA LEU A 1190 66.33 15.11 -8.57
C LEU A 1190 67.54 15.85 -7.98
N LEU A 1191 67.33 16.89 -7.16
CA LEU A 1191 68.40 17.56 -6.42
C LEU A 1191 69.13 16.60 -5.47
N CYS A 1192 68.40 15.78 -4.72
CA CYS A 1192 68.98 14.79 -3.81
C CYS A 1192 69.77 13.68 -4.54
N ILE A 1193 69.49 13.41 -5.82
CA ILE A 1193 70.24 12.45 -6.65
C ILE A 1193 71.43 13.14 -7.33
N ILE A 1194 71.22 14.33 -7.91
CA ILE A 1194 72.21 15.03 -8.75
C ILE A 1194 73.32 15.67 -7.91
N VAL A 1195 73.02 16.23 -6.74
CA VAL A 1195 74.04 16.89 -5.89
C VAL A 1195 75.14 15.90 -5.45
N PRO A 1196 74.84 14.70 -4.93
CA PRO A 1196 75.87 13.70 -4.65
C PRO A 1196 76.70 13.28 -5.88
N ILE A 1197 76.06 13.18 -7.05
CA ILE A 1197 76.75 12.83 -8.31
C ILE A 1197 77.73 13.94 -8.73
N ILE A 1198 77.31 15.21 -8.69
CA ILE A 1198 78.17 16.36 -9.02
C ILE A 1198 79.31 16.53 -8.01
N VAL A 1199 79.05 16.31 -6.72
CA VAL A 1199 80.10 16.34 -5.67
C VAL A 1199 81.13 15.23 -5.92
N LYS A 1200 80.67 14.00 -6.22
CA LYS A 1200 81.54 12.86 -6.54
C LYS A 1200 82.27 13.01 -7.89
N SER A 1201 81.71 13.78 -8.82
CA SER A 1201 82.34 14.14 -10.10
C SER A 1201 83.43 15.22 -9.98
N LYS A 1202 83.51 15.96 -8.86
CA LYS A 1202 84.48 17.05 -8.67
C LYS A 1202 85.76 16.64 -7.93
N SER A 1203 85.85 15.43 -7.36
CA SER A 1203 87.08 14.97 -6.69
C SER A 1203 88.16 14.44 -7.64
N ASN A 1204 87.78 14.06 -8.87
CA ASN A 1204 88.66 13.38 -9.80
C ASN A 1204 88.78 14.18 -11.10
N HIS A 1205 89.91 14.89 -11.30
CA HIS A 1205 90.68 15.00 -12.56
C HIS A 1205 91.69 16.17 -12.49
N THR A 1206 92.96 15.85 -12.22
CA THR A 1206 94.10 16.77 -12.37
C THR A 1206 95.36 16.03 -12.87
N SER A 1207 95.46 15.80 -14.17
CA SER A 1207 96.71 15.40 -14.86
C SER A 1207 96.61 15.71 -16.37
N ALA A 1208 97.76 15.90 -17.02
CA ALA A 1208 97.91 16.55 -18.34
C ALA A 1208 97.82 15.59 -19.56
N PRO A 1209 97.70 16.11 -20.81
CA PRO A 1209 97.38 15.30 -22.01
C PRO A 1209 98.56 15.04 -22.97
N SER A 1210 98.37 14.08 -23.89
CA SER A 1210 99.15 13.88 -25.13
C SER A 1210 98.27 13.26 -26.25
N PRO A 1211 98.65 13.31 -27.54
CA PRO A 1211 97.65 13.47 -28.63
C PRO A 1211 97.26 12.23 -29.48
N SER A 1212 96.17 12.43 -30.26
CA SER A 1212 95.66 11.78 -31.50
C SER A 1212 96.63 10.89 -32.32
N PRO A 1213 96.14 9.84 -33.07
CA PRO A 1213 95.04 9.98 -34.05
C PRO A 1213 94.05 8.81 -34.34
N THR A 1214 92.88 9.24 -34.87
CA THR A 1214 91.90 8.71 -35.86
C THR A 1214 91.77 7.22 -36.29
N LEU A 1215 90.52 6.88 -36.70
CA LEU A 1215 90.04 5.98 -37.78
C LEU A 1215 89.44 4.56 -37.49
N THR A 1216 88.11 4.48 -37.72
CA THR A 1216 87.33 3.38 -38.37
C THR A 1216 87.03 2.05 -37.61
N PRO A 1217 85.97 1.28 -38.01
CA PRO A 1217 85.11 0.60 -37.02
C PRO A 1217 84.82 -0.90 -37.22
N THR A 1218 84.10 -1.49 -36.24
CA THR A 1218 83.32 -2.77 -36.29
C THR A 1218 84.13 -4.08 -36.48
N PRO A 1219 83.58 -5.30 -36.20
CA PRO A 1219 82.19 -5.64 -35.85
C PRO A 1219 81.98 -6.48 -34.56
N SER A 1220 80.70 -6.78 -34.31
CA SER A 1220 80.09 -7.84 -33.49
C SER A 1220 80.69 -9.25 -33.75
N PRO A 1221 80.59 -10.26 -32.83
CA PRO A 1221 79.30 -10.74 -32.30
C PRO A 1221 79.23 -11.22 -30.82
N SER A 1222 78.03 -11.75 -30.53
CA SER A 1222 77.44 -12.38 -29.33
C SER A 1222 78.02 -13.82 -29.06
N PRO A 1223 77.52 -14.68 -28.13
CA PRO A 1223 76.21 -14.62 -27.42
C PRO A 1223 76.13 -15.16 -25.96
N THR A 1224 74.88 -15.19 -25.46
CA THR A 1224 74.33 -16.06 -24.38
C THR A 1224 74.99 -16.10 -23.00
N ALA A 1225 74.32 -15.46 -22.02
CA ALA A 1225 73.59 -16.19 -20.99
C ALA A 1225 72.29 -15.41 -20.65
#